data_AF-A0A974I0Z7-F1
#
_entry.id   AF-A0A974I0Z7-F1
#
_cell.length_a   1.000
_cell.length_b   1.000
_cell.length_c   1.000
_cell.angle_alpha   90.00
_cell.angle_beta   90.00
_cell.angle_gamma   90.00
#
_symmetry.space_group_name_H-M   'P 1'
#
loop_
_entity.id
_entity.type
_entity.pdbx_description
1 polymer ?
#
loop_
_entity_poly.entity_id
_entity_poly.type
_entity_poly.pdbx_seq_one_letter_code
_entity_poly.pdbx_strand_id
1 'polypeptide(L)'
;MMAQNIYDIDEAHLDPFLRINPLFQESIYMPSESHHRSAEGPYIEITEQPKQRGFRFRYVCEGPSHGGLPGASSEKIKKSYPQIKIHNYVGQVKIIVQLITNSKDIRLHAHSLVGKNCEDGICLLTVGPKDTVVGFPNLGILHVTKKKVIEVLEARMTDAFKKGHNAALLIHPELNYTYSEDRQLNEREKEIIRQAATQQSKDIDLSVVRLMFTAFLLDSEGRFSRALEPVISVPIFDSKAPNASNLKIVRMDRTAGCVTGGEEVYLLCDKVQKDDIQVRFYEEDENGGFWEGFGDFSPTDVHRQYAIVFKTPKYKDVNITKAASVFVQLRRKSDYETSEPKPFLYYPEIKDKEEVQRKRQKLMPNFSDGYGGSGTGSGGGGGGLYGGAGGSGAGGGYGFSSFSCNNYGGLNFHGGPMNSGPCMKHDSESQCEEANQKHGETMNTQDAPIEDACLCFEASQEKEQRDTAPARKEGEFCKLHECNFLSKAMQLAKRHAASLFDYAVTGDVRMLLAVQRHLASVQDENGDNIFHLSVIHLHSALVRIFLDITKGVVCDDVINVRNDLYQTPLHLAVITQQADTVQDIFKAGGDPLLLDRDGNSVLHLACKAEDASTLSILLKHKQMLGIINLPNNDGLNPVHVAVLANCMLCLRLLISAGADVNAQEQKSGKSALHLAVEQDNISLAGCLLLEGDACVDSTTYDGNTPLHIAVGRGSTKLTALLKAAGADSFIESFEPLYSFEDAQDEDDVDEGIVPGTKPLDIATSDEVLEILNGMPYKSAVSHEDSLSQGDMKNLSEKVKQQLYTLLESQDLDKNWATLAQKLGLGMLNNAFRLSPLPSKTLLDNFEVSGGTIRELLDALKQMHCTEAVEAIEQSIIKLYSEAPIPSQRRESNL
;
A
#
# COMPACT_ATOMS: atom_id res chain seq x y z
N MET A 1 46.51 -31.01 -43.32
CA MET A 1 47.98 -31.02 -43.07
C MET A 1 48.16 -30.35 -41.73
N MET A 2 48.53 -30.97 -40.61
CA MET A 2 49.27 -32.19 -40.25
C MET A 2 48.50 -32.83 -39.06
N ALA A 3 48.21 -34.15 -38.93
CA ALA A 3 49.11 -35.29 -38.69
C ALA A 3 50.12 -34.97 -37.57
N GLN A 4 50.06 -35.49 -36.34
CA GLN A 4 50.31 -36.88 -35.87
C GLN A 4 50.06 -36.85 -34.34
N ASN A 5 49.52 -37.87 -33.65
CA ASN A 5 50.20 -39.12 -33.33
C ASN A 5 49.22 -40.26 -33.02
N ILE A 6 49.65 -41.45 -33.44
CA ILE A 6 49.00 -42.77 -33.49
C ILE A 6 49.78 -43.69 -32.51
N TYR A 7 49.15 -44.56 -31.71
CA TYR A 7 49.10 -46.05 -31.80
C TYR A 7 48.85 -46.55 -30.34
N ASP A 8 48.11 -47.60 -29.96
CA ASP A 8 47.78 -48.90 -30.59
C ASP A 8 46.50 -49.54 -29.97
N ILE A 9 45.62 -50.05 -30.85
CA ILE A 9 45.03 -51.43 -30.97
C ILE A 9 43.95 -51.96 -29.97
N ASP A 10 42.70 -51.90 -30.46
CA ASP A 10 41.64 -52.93 -30.73
C ASP A 10 40.96 -53.89 -29.71
N GLU A 11 39.68 -54.13 -30.08
CA GLU A 11 38.62 -55.08 -29.66
C GLU A 11 37.65 -54.61 -28.54
N ALA A 12 36.31 -54.49 -28.71
CA ALA A 12 35.39 -54.90 -29.77
C ALA A 12 34.01 -54.17 -29.72
N HIS A 13 33.47 -53.86 -30.92
CA HIS A 13 32.07 -53.93 -31.42
C HIS A 13 30.98 -52.99 -30.83
N LEU A 14 30.62 -51.86 -31.48
CA LEU A 14 29.74 -51.63 -32.67
C LEU A 14 28.26 -51.33 -32.32
N ASP A 15 27.93 -50.05 -32.16
CA ASP A 15 26.56 -49.50 -32.19
C ASP A 15 26.31 -48.73 -33.50
N PRO A 16 25.18 -48.94 -34.21
CA PRO A 16 24.82 -48.10 -35.35
C PRO A 16 23.51 -47.30 -35.17
N PHE A 17 23.62 -46.00 -35.45
CA PHE A 17 22.71 -45.14 -36.24
C PHE A 17 21.18 -45.06 -35.96
N LEU A 18 20.77 -43.79 -35.76
CA LEU A 18 19.59 -43.07 -36.29
C LEU A 18 18.19 -43.23 -35.66
N ARG A 19 17.68 -42.02 -35.30
CA ARG A 19 16.35 -41.43 -35.58
C ARG A 19 15.29 -41.36 -34.45
N ILE A 20 14.91 -40.10 -34.18
CA ILE A 20 13.57 -39.54 -33.92
C ILE A 20 13.06 -39.50 -32.46
N ASN A 21 12.84 -38.26 -31.97
CA ASN A 21 11.84 -37.67 -31.04
C ASN A 21 10.69 -38.58 -30.50
N PRO A 22 9.94 -38.20 -29.42
CA PRO A 22 10.09 -37.10 -28.43
C PRO A 22 9.74 -37.54 -26.97
N LEU A 23 9.61 -36.58 -26.04
CA LEU A 23 8.88 -36.67 -24.75
C LEU A 23 9.43 -37.65 -23.69
N PHE A 24 10.40 -37.20 -22.90
CA PHE A 24 10.65 -37.79 -21.58
C PHE A 24 9.78 -37.12 -20.52
N GLN A 25 8.61 -37.71 -20.39
CA GLN A 25 7.75 -37.69 -19.23
C GLN A 25 8.53 -38.39 -18.10
N GLU A 26 9.04 -37.64 -17.12
CA GLU A 26 9.46 -38.22 -15.84
C GLU A 26 8.21 -38.76 -15.16
N SER A 27 7.88 -40.00 -15.49
CA SER A 27 6.94 -40.80 -14.74
C SER A 27 7.46 -40.90 -13.32
N ILE A 28 6.79 -40.18 -12.42
CA ILE A 28 6.60 -40.61 -11.03
C ILE A 28 6.50 -42.13 -11.06
N TYR A 29 7.43 -42.78 -10.35
CA TYR A 29 7.49 -44.23 -10.18
C TYR A 29 6.22 -44.66 -9.43
N MET A 30 5.10 -44.69 -10.15
CA MET A 30 4.02 -45.64 -9.91
C MET A 30 4.68 -46.99 -10.08
N PRO A 31 4.66 -47.88 -9.08
CA PRO A 31 4.86 -49.27 -9.38
C PRO A 31 3.68 -49.68 -10.27
N SER A 32 3.87 -49.58 -11.59
CA SER A 32 3.10 -50.34 -12.57
C SER A 32 3.57 -51.79 -12.47
N GLU A 33 3.29 -52.41 -11.34
CA GLU A 33 3.07 -53.83 -11.26
C GLU A 33 1.63 -54.01 -10.82
N SER A 34 0.72 -53.83 -11.78
CA SER A 34 -0.40 -54.73 -11.89
C SER A 34 0.16 -56.14 -12.06
N HIS A 35 0.66 -56.72 -10.97
CA HIS A 35 0.73 -58.16 -10.87
C HIS A 35 -0.70 -58.62 -11.09
N HIS A 36 -0.94 -59.26 -12.23
CA HIS A 36 -2.03 -60.19 -12.40
C HIS A 36 -1.90 -61.25 -11.28
N ARG A 37 -2.41 -60.94 -10.09
CA ARG A 37 -2.51 -61.86 -8.98
C ARG A 37 -3.76 -62.69 -9.24
N SER A 38 -3.49 -63.96 -9.47
CA SER A 38 -4.42 -65.07 -9.71
C SER A 38 -5.77 -64.89 -9.01
N ALA A 39 -6.84 -64.96 -9.81
CA ALA A 39 -8.24 -64.73 -9.44
C ALA A 39 -8.87 -65.83 -8.55
N GLU A 40 -8.12 -66.45 -7.64
CA GLU A 40 -8.62 -67.59 -6.84
C GLU A 40 -8.73 -67.33 -5.32
N GLY A 41 -8.20 -66.22 -4.79
CA GLY A 41 -8.16 -65.94 -3.35
C GLY A 41 -8.78 -64.60 -2.91
N PRO A 42 -9.10 -64.45 -1.61
CA PRO A 42 -9.55 -63.18 -1.02
C PRO A 42 -8.42 -62.14 -0.99
N TYR A 43 -8.72 -60.89 -1.36
CA TYR A 43 -7.74 -59.79 -1.35
C TYR A 43 -8.41 -58.46 -0.98
N ILE A 44 -7.61 -57.45 -0.62
CA ILE A 44 -8.08 -56.09 -0.33
C ILE A 44 -7.60 -55.12 -1.40
N GLU A 45 -8.41 -54.10 -1.69
CA GLU A 45 -8.13 -53.05 -2.66
C GLU A 45 -8.49 -51.69 -2.07
N ILE A 46 -7.66 -50.66 -2.27
CA ILE A 46 -7.99 -49.29 -1.86
C ILE A 46 -8.89 -48.68 -2.95
N THR A 47 -10.18 -48.47 -2.64
CA THR A 47 -11.13 -47.85 -3.57
C THR A 47 -11.06 -46.33 -3.53
N GLU A 48 -10.72 -45.76 -2.38
CA GLU A 48 -10.48 -44.33 -2.23
C GLU A 48 -9.20 -44.08 -1.44
N GLN A 49 -8.21 -43.47 -2.10
CA GLN A 49 -6.93 -43.11 -1.47
C GLN A 49 -7.10 -41.95 -0.48
N PRO A 50 -6.23 -41.82 0.55
CA PRO A 50 -6.18 -40.63 1.37
C PRO A 50 -5.69 -39.43 0.55
N LYS A 51 -6.14 -38.23 0.93
CA LYS A 51 -5.66 -36.98 0.35
C LYS A 51 -4.18 -36.81 0.69
N GLN A 52 -3.33 -36.69 -0.33
CA GLN A 52 -1.87 -36.64 -0.15
C GLN A 52 -1.40 -35.38 0.58
N ARG A 53 -2.05 -34.23 0.35
CA ARG A 53 -1.60 -32.91 0.85
C ARG A 53 -2.74 -32.06 1.39
N GLY A 54 -2.39 -31.08 2.22
CA GLY A 54 -3.34 -30.20 2.91
C GLY A 54 -3.94 -30.77 4.19
N PHE A 55 -3.55 -31.97 4.61
CA PHE A 55 -3.88 -32.49 5.94
C PHE A 55 -2.79 -32.08 6.95
N ARG A 56 -3.18 -31.74 8.18
CA ARG A 56 -2.24 -31.29 9.22
C ARG A 56 -2.06 -32.37 10.27
N PHE A 57 -0.82 -32.76 10.55
CA PHE A 57 -0.52 -33.61 11.70
C PHE A 57 -0.56 -32.78 12.98
N ARG A 58 -1.01 -33.38 14.07
CA ARG A 58 -1.33 -32.66 15.32
C ARG A 58 -0.50 -33.17 16.47
N TYR A 59 0.08 -32.26 17.26
CA TYR A 59 0.69 -32.66 18.53
C TYR A 59 -0.37 -33.02 19.57
N VAL A 60 0.01 -33.80 20.58
CA VAL A 60 -0.89 -34.18 21.69
C VAL A 60 -1.48 -32.95 22.38
N CYS A 61 -0.70 -31.88 22.54
CA CYS A 61 -1.15 -30.63 23.16
C CYS A 61 -2.21 -29.86 22.37
N GLU A 62 -2.42 -30.17 21.08
CA GLU A 62 -3.45 -29.50 20.25
C GLU A 62 -4.85 -30.09 20.44
N GLY A 63 -4.98 -31.22 21.15
CA GLY A 63 -6.24 -31.89 21.39
C GLY A 63 -6.78 -32.74 20.20
N PRO A 64 -7.84 -33.53 20.44
CA PRO A 64 -8.29 -34.58 19.52
C PRO A 64 -9.28 -34.15 18.42
N SER A 65 -9.81 -32.91 18.45
CA SER A 65 -11.02 -32.51 17.71
C SER A 65 -10.80 -31.91 16.30
N HIS A 66 -9.61 -32.04 15.72
CA HIS A 66 -9.24 -31.37 14.46
C HIS A 66 -9.53 -32.15 13.16
N GLY A 67 -10.75 -32.65 12.99
CA GLY A 67 -11.23 -33.22 11.71
C GLY A 67 -10.52 -34.52 11.24
N GLY A 68 -11.21 -35.33 10.45
CA GLY A 68 -10.65 -36.57 9.90
C GLY A 68 -9.83 -36.36 8.63
N LEU A 69 -8.88 -37.26 8.39
CA LEU A 69 -8.11 -37.39 7.15
C LEU A 69 -9.08 -37.59 5.97
N PRO A 70 -9.12 -36.63 5.03
CA PRO A 70 -10.04 -36.71 3.89
C PRO A 70 -9.54 -37.71 2.84
N GLY A 71 -10.48 -38.19 2.02
CA GLY A 71 -10.17 -38.94 0.81
C GLY A 71 -9.65 -38.04 -0.31
N ALA A 72 -8.98 -38.63 -1.30
CA ALA A 72 -8.40 -37.92 -2.44
C ALA A 72 -9.46 -37.19 -3.28
N SER A 73 -10.69 -37.72 -3.32
CA SER A 73 -11.83 -37.10 -4.02
C SER A 73 -12.66 -36.14 -3.15
N SER A 74 -12.19 -35.83 -1.93
CA SER A 74 -12.97 -35.05 -0.98
C SER A 74 -12.99 -33.57 -1.35
N GLU A 75 -14.20 -33.03 -1.44
CA GLU A 75 -14.49 -31.62 -1.70
C GLU A 75 -15.08 -30.93 -0.45
N LYS A 76 -15.24 -29.60 -0.50
CA LYS A 76 -15.80 -28.81 0.62
C LYS A 76 -17.25 -29.20 0.94
N ILE A 77 -18.04 -29.47 -0.10
CA ILE A 77 -19.47 -29.77 0.01
C ILE A 77 -19.70 -31.27 0.20
N LYS A 78 -18.96 -32.11 -0.54
CA LYS A 78 -19.04 -33.57 -0.47
C LYS A 78 -17.77 -34.15 0.12
N LYS A 79 -17.82 -34.45 1.43
CA LYS A 79 -16.71 -35.07 2.13
C LYS A 79 -16.64 -36.56 1.81
N SER A 80 -15.45 -37.01 1.47
CA SER A 80 -15.13 -38.42 1.26
C SER A 80 -13.90 -38.79 2.12
N TYR A 81 -13.64 -40.08 2.29
CA TYR A 81 -12.67 -40.59 3.27
C TYR A 81 -11.90 -41.75 2.65
N PRO A 82 -10.73 -42.14 3.19
CA PRO A 82 -10.05 -43.34 2.72
C PRO A 82 -10.98 -44.56 2.81
N GLN A 83 -11.06 -45.34 1.74
CA GLN A 83 -11.92 -46.53 1.65
C GLN A 83 -11.15 -47.71 1.07
N ILE A 84 -11.44 -48.89 1.61
CA ILE A 84 -10.96 -50.16 1.07
C ILE A 84 -12.15 -51.09 0.78
N LYS A 85 -11.95 -52.01 -0.15
CA LYS A 85 -12.90 -53.06 -0.50
C LYS A 85 -12.23 -54.41 -0.36
N ILE A 86 -12.96 -55.35 0.24
CA ILE A 86 -12.55 -56.74 0.35
C ILE A 86 -13.22 -57.51 -0.79
N HIS A 87 -12.41 -58.19 -1.58
CA HIS A 87 -12.85 -59.00 -2.71
C HIS A 87 -12.78 -60.49 -2.37
N ASN A 88 -13.66 -61.28 -3.00
CA ASN A 88 -13.68 -62.75 -2.92
C ASN A 88 -13.76 -63.32 -1.49
N TYR A 89 -14.39 -62.60 -0.56
CA TYR A 89 -14.67 -63.07 0.80
C TYR A 89 -16.03 -62.58 1.28
N VAL A 90 -16.78 -63.47 1.93
CA VAL A 90 -18.05 -63.16 2.59
C VAL A 90 -18.00 -63.72 4.00
N GLY A 91 -17.91 -62.84 5.00
CA GLY A 91 -17.71 -63.22 6.40
C GLY A 91 -17.29 -62.00 7.22
N GLN A 92 -17.11 -62.18 8.53
CA GLN A 92 -16.55 -61.11 9.35
C GLN A 92 -15.05 -60.98 9.11
N VAL A 93 -14.58 -59.74 9.02
CA VAL A 93 -13.16 -59.42 8.82
C VAL A 93 -12.72 -58.41 9.85
N LYS A 94 -11.53 -58.62 10.43
CA LYS A 94 -10.86 -57.63 11.26
C LYS A 94 -9.84 -56.88 10.43
N ILE A 95 -9.96 -55.57 10.32
CA ILE A 95 -9.04 -54.73 9.56
C ILE A 95 -8.22 -53.90 10.54
N ILE A 96 -6.92 -53.86 10.30
CA ILE A 96 -6.01 -52.95 10.99
C ILE A 96 -5.45 -51.92 10.01
N VAL A 97 -5.31 -50.68 10.48
CA VAL A 97 -4.62 -49.61 9.77
C VAL A 97 -3.43 -49.17 10.60
N GLN A 98 -2.23 -49.23 10.02
CA GLN A 98 -0.97 -48.83 10.66
C GLN A 98 -0.31 -47.71 9.86
N LEU A 99 0.43 -46.83 10.57
CA LEU A 99 1.28 -45.83 9.92
C LEU A 99 2.66 -46.43 9.65
N ILE A 100 3.14 -46.22 8.44
CA ILE A 100 4.45 -46.70 7.97
C ILE A 100 5.24 -45.56 7.30
N THR A 101 6.54 -45.77 7.15
CA THR A 101 7.46 -44.82 6.52
C THR A 101 7.28 -44.75 5.00
N ASN A 102 7.71 -43.64 4.39
CA ASN A 102 7.74 -43.45 2.92
C ASN A 102 9.12 -43.82 2.29
N SER A 103 9.89 -44.68 2.94
CA SER A 103 11.22 -45.11 2.49
C SER A 103 11.15 -46.32 1.56
N LYS A 104 12.26 -46.62 0.87
CA LYS A 104 12.42 -47.83 0.04
C LYS A 104 12.13 -49.11 0.85
N ASP A 105 12.61 -49.15 2.10
CA ASP A 105 12.25 -50.17 3.06
C ASP A 105 11.04 -49.71 3.87
N ILE A 106 9.93 -50.46 3.82
CA ILE A 106 8.72 -50.15 4.57
C ILE A 106 8.92 -50.53 6.04
N ARG A 107 8.81 -49.56 6.95
CA ARG A 107 8.97 -49.77 8.40
C ARG A 107 7.88 -49.04 9.17
N LEU A 108 7.69 -49.36 10.46
CA LEU A 108 6.69 -48.69 11.31
C LEU A 108 6.99 -47.19 11.48
N HIS A 109 5.99 -46.33 11.36
CA HIS A 109 6.18 -44.91 11.64
C HIS A 109 6.03 -44.60 13.14
N ALA A 110 6.71 -43.57 13.63
CA ALA A 110 6.61 -43.13 15.03
C ALA A 110 5.26 -42.42 15.34
N HIS A 111 4.68 -41.73 14.35
CA HIS A 111 3.37 -41.09 14.47
C HIS A 111 2.25 -42.08 14.75
N SER A 112 1.16 -41.58 15.33
CA SER A 112 0.04 -42.43 15.75
C SER A 112 -1.29 -42.08 15.10
N LEU A 113 -2.07 -43.10 14.75
CA LEU A 113 -3.46 -42.91 14.31
C LEU A 113 -4.35 -42.68 15.53
N VAL A 114 -5.08 -41.58 15.51
CA VAL A 114 -6.06 -41.25 16.55
C VAL A 114 -7.42 -41.10 15.91
N GLY A 115 -8.50 -41.22 16.69
CA GLY A 115 -9.85 -41.07 16.19
C GLY A 115 -10.77 -42.21 16.57
N LYS A 116 -11.85 -42.36 15.79
CA LYS A 116 -12.86 -43.40 16.02
C LYS A 116 -12.22 -44.77 15.75
N ASN A 117 -12.38 -45.71 16.69
CA ASN A 117 -11.83 -47.06 16.57
C ASN A 117 -10.28 -47.13 16.53
N CYS A 118 -9.58 -46.12 17.05
CA CYS A 118 -8.12 -46.12 17.17
C CYS A 118 -7.68 -46.40 18.61
N GLU A 119 -6.74 -47.33 18.78
CA GLU A 119 -6.14 -47.71 20.07
C GLU A 119 -4.64 -47.97 19.87
N ASP A 120 -3.80 -47.50 20.80
CA ASP A 120 -2.32 -47.56 20.71
C ASP A 120 -1.76 -47.07 19.37
N GLY A 121 -2.47 -46.14 18.75
CA GLY A 121 -2.09 -45.53 17.49
C GLY A 121 -2.26 -46.42 16.24
N ILE A 122 -3.07 -47.46 16.34
CA ILE A 122 -3.53 -48.33 15.24
C ILE A 122 -5.05 -48.18 15.15
N CYS A 123 -5.62 -48.15 13.94
CA CYS A 123 -7.08 -48.24 13.79
C CYS A 123 -7.49 -49.71 13.67
N LEU A 124 -8.42 -50.16 14.51
CA LEU A 124 -8.93 -51.53 14.51
C LEU A 124 -10.43 -51.54 14.28
N LEU A 125 -10.88 -52.20 13.20
CA LEU A 125 -12.30 -52.28 12.85
C LEU A 125 -12.69 -53.72 12.54
N THR A 126 -13.79 -54.17 13.13
CA THR A 126 -14.43 -55.45 12.77
C THR A 126 -15.62 -55.15 11.87
N VAL A 127 -15.61 -55.74 10.67
CA VAL A 127 -16.60 -55.51 9.63
C VAL A 127 -17.52 -56.72 9.52
N GLY A 128 -18.82 -56.46 9.39
CA GLY A 128 -19.84 -57.49 9.29
C GLY A 128 -19.88 -58.16 7.91
N PRO A 129 -20.56 -59.31 7.78
CA PRO A 129 -20.56 -60.13 6.56
C PRO A 129 -21.26 -59.49 5.35
N LYS A 130 -21.97 -58.37 5.51
CA LYS A 130 -22.70 -57.67 4.44
C LYS A 130 -21.91 -56.51 3.83
N ASP A 131 -20.93 -55.98 4.54
CA ASP A 131 -20.22 -54.76 4.15
C ASP A 131 -18.89 -55.13 3.49
N THR A 132 -18.86 -55.14 2.16
CA THR A 132 -17.63 -55.40 1.40
C THR A 132 -16.73 -54.18 1.29
N VAL A 133 -17.29 -52.97 1.48
CA VAL A 133 -16.58 -51.68 1.38
C VAL A 133 -16.56 -51.02 2.75
N VAL A 134 -15.39 -50.54 3.13
CA VAL A 134 -15.09 -50.06 4.48
C VAL A 134 -14.42 -48.71 4.38
N GLY A 135 -15.06 -47.69 4.95
CA GLY A 135 -14.52 -46.33 5.03
C GLY A 135 -13.95 -46.02 6.41
N PHE A 136 -12.94 -45.17 6.44
CA PHE A 136 -12.27 -44.74 7.67
C PHE A 136 -12.46 -43.25 7.92
N PRO A 137 -13.68 -42.81 8.32
CA PRO A 137 -13.89 -41.43 8.72
C PRO A 137 -13.20 -41.13 10.06
N ASN A 138 -12.85 -39.87 10.29
CA ASN A 138 -12.28 -39.38 11.55
C ASN A 138 -10.91 -39.98 11.94
N LEU A 139 -10.10 -40.41 10.96
CA LEU A 139 -8.69 -40.71 11.22
C LEU A 139 -7.87 -39.43 11.40
N GLY A 140 -7.23 -39.25 12.53
CA GLY A 140 -6.23 -38.20 12.77
C GLY A 140 -4.82 -38.78 12.80
N ILE A 141 -3.82 -37.95 12.50
CA ILE A 141 -2.40 -38.32 12.62
C ILE A 141 -1.77 -37.48 13.72
N LEU A 142 -1.37 -38.16 14.78
CA LEU A 142 -0.71 -37.59 15.95
C LEU A 142 0.80 -37.50 15.69
N HIS A 143 1.30 -36.27 15.64
CA HIS A 143 2.70 -35.93 15.45
C HIS A 143 3.48 -36.15 16.75
N VAL A 144 4.58 -36.91 16.65
CA VAL A 144 5.48 -37.17 17.78
C VAL A 144 6.62 -36.13 17.76
N THR A 145 7.05 -35.67 18.93
CA THR A 145 8.18 -34.73 19.01
C THR A 145 9.49 -35.45 18.71
N LYS A 146 10.45 -34.77 18.05
CA LYS A 146 11.77 -35.35 17.71
C LYS A 146 12.48 -36.01 18.91
N LYS A 147 12.33 -35.43 20.11
CA LYS A 147 12.93 -35.96 21.35
C LYS A 147 12.36 -37.32 21.78
N LYS A 148 11.09 -37.60 21.47
CA LYS A 148 10.37 -38.82 21.91
C LYS A 148 10.30 -39.92 20.84
N VAL A 149 10.90 -39.71 19.66
CA VAL A 149 10.80 -40.64 18.52
C VAL A 149 11.28 -42.04 18.88
N ILE A 150 12.43 -42.17 19.54
CA ILE A 150 13.02 -43.48 19.87
C ILE A 150 12.13 -44.28 20.82
N GLU A 151 11.72 -43.65 21.93
CA GLU A 151 10.86 -44.27 22.95
C GLU A 151 9.52 -44.73 22.36
N VAL A 152 8.87 -43.86 21.58
CA VAL A 152 7.57 -44.19 20.96
C VAL A 152 7.72 -45.29 19.91
N LEU A 153 8.81 -45.29 19.14
CA LEU A 153 9.05 -46.31 18.13
C LEU A 153 9.34 -47.68 18.76
N GLU A 154 10.14 -47.74 19.84
CA GLU A 154 10.39 -48.97 20.61
C GLU A 154 9.10 -49.55 21.19
N ALA A 155 8.25 -48.69 21.79
CA ALA A 155 6.94 -49.10 22.30
C ALA A 155 6.03 -49.64 21.19
N ARG A 156 5.95 -48.93 20.05
CA ARG A 156 5.15 -49.36 18.88
C ARG A 156 5.61 -50.69 18.30
N MET A 157 6.91 -50.87 18.15
CA MET A 157 7.49 -52.13 17.66
C MET A 157 7.20 -53.27 18.63
N THR A 158 7.30 -53.02 19.94
CA THR A 158 6.97 -53.98 20.98
C THR A 158 5.50 -54.40 20.93
N ASP A 159 4.58 -53.44 20.78
CA ASP A 159 3.14 -53.74 20.71
C ASP A 159 2.74 -54.43 19.41
N ALA A 160 3.33 -54.02 18.28
CA ALA A 160 3.14 -54.69 17.00
C ALA A 160 3.63 -56.14 17.04
N PHE A 161 4.74 -56.41 17.73
CA PHE A 161 5.25 -57.77 17.97
C PHE A 161 4.31 -58.58 18.86
N LYS A 162 3.90 -58.06 20.02
CA LYS A 162 2.97 -58.74 20.95
C LYS A 162 1.63 -59.09 20.29
N LYS A 163 1.09 -58.17 19.49
CA LYS A 163 -0.20 -58.32 18.81
C LYS A 163 -0.10 -59.07 17.47
N GLY A 164 1.10 -59.47 17.04
CA GLY A 164 1.33 -60.20 15.79
C GLY A 164 1.00 -59.38 14.53
N HIS A 165 1.11 -58.05 14.58
CA HIS A 165 0.76 -57.15 13.49
C HIS A 165 1.98 -56.86 12.62
N ASN A 166 2.19 -57.67 11.59
CA ASN A 166 3.21 -57.46 10.54
C ASN A 166 4.66 -57.28 11.05
N ALA A 167 5.00 -57.87 12.20
CA ALA A 167 6.28 -57.64 12.88
C ALA A 167 7.51 -57.99 12.01
N ALA A 168 7.44 -59.09 11.26
CA ALA A 168 8.53 -59.51 10.38
C ALA A 168 8.79 -58.53 9.22
N LEU A 169 7.74 -57.88 8.73
CA LEU A 169 7.83 -56.92 7.63
C LEU A 169 8.27 -55.54 8.11
N LEU A 170 7.75 -55.08 9.25
CA LEU A 170 7.89 -53.69 9.68
C LEU A 170 9.02 -53.43 10.67
N ILE A 171 9.56 -54.47 11.32
CA ILE A 171 10.56 -54.35 12.40
C ILE A 171 11.87 -55.02 12.00
N HIS A 172 11.87 -56.35 11.89
CA HIS A 172 13.06 -57.11 11.52
C HIS A 172 12.67 -58.50 10.99
N PRO A 173 13.31 -59.00 9.90
CA PRO A 173 12.98 -60.30 9.31
C PRO A 173 13.11 -61.49 10.28
N GLU A 174 13.99 -61.40 11.28
CA GLU A 174 14.20 -62.47 12.28
C GLU A 174 13.02 -62.62 13.28
N LEU A 175 12.07 -61.69 13.31
CA LEU A 175 10.90 -61.72 14.20
C LEU A 175 9.70 -62.48 13.59
N ASN A 176 9.95 -63.38 12.64
CA ASN A 176 8.90 -64.10 11.90
C ASN A 176 8.41 -65.33 12.67
N TYR A 177 7.42 -65.16 13.56
CA TYR A 177 6.76 -66.28 14.25
C TYR A 177 5.25 -66.08 14.41
N THR A 178 4.52 -67.19 14.34
CA THR A 178 3.06 -67.30 14.31
C THR A 178 2.40 -66.79 15.59
N TYR A 179 1.25 -66.14 15.41
CA TYR A 179 0.36 -65.52 16.40
C TYR A 179 0.18 -66.37 17.68
N SER A 180 0.47 -65.79 18.85
CA SER A 180 0.08 -66.33 20.17
C SER A 180 -0.39 -65.16 21.04
N GLU A 181 -1.61 -65.25 21.56
CA GLU A 181 -2.10 -64.28 22.55
C GLU A 181 -1.22 -64.37 23.82
N ASP A 182 -0.85 -63.20 24.37
CA ASP A 182 -0.06 -63.03 25.60
C ASP A 182 1.39 -63.58 25.63
N ARG A 183 2.16 -63.36 24.56
CA ARG A 183 3.60 -63.69 24.55
C ARG A 183 4.44 -62.64 25.29
N GLN A 184 5.17 -63.06 26.32
CA GLN A 184 6.23 -62.25 26.94
C GLN A 184 7.46 -62.20 26.01
N LEU A 185 8.02 -61.01 25.78
CA LEU A 185 9.22 -60.84 24.95
C LEU A 185 10.45 -61.40 25.66
N ASN A 186 11.23 -62.20 24.95
CA ASN A 186 12.57 -62.60 25.38
C ASN A 186 13.55 -61.41 25.32
N GLU A 187 14.57 -61.41 26.19
CA GLU A 187 15.57 -60.32 26.20
C GLU A 187 16.27 -60.12 24.85
N ARG A 188 16.49 -61.19 24.08
CA ARG A 188 17.03 -61.09 22.71
C ARG A 188 16.07 -60.37 21.77
N GLU A 189 14.78 -60.61 21.86
CA GLU A 189 13.76 -59.97 21.01
C GLU A 189 13.62 -58.49 21.36
N LYS A 190 13.65 -58.15 22.65
CA LYS A 190 13.68 -56.75 23.11
C LYS A 190 14.89 -55.99 22.58
N GLU A 191 16.06 -56.63 22.60
CA GLU A 191 17.29 -55.99 22.12
C GLU A 191 17.27 -55.78 20.60
N ILE A 192 16.74 -56.74 19.82
CA ILE A 192 16.53 -56.56 18.37
C ILE A 192 15.61 -55.36 18.10
N ILE A 193 14.50 -55.25 18.84
CA ILE A 193 13.55 -54.14 18.71
C ILE A 193 14.22 -52.81 19.06
N ARG A 194 14.98 -52.74 20.15
CA ARG A 194 15.68 -51.51 20.57
C ARG A 194 16.72 -51.07 19.54
N GLN A 195 17.47 -52.02 18.97
CA GLN A 195 18.43 -51.74 17.90
C GLN A 195 17.74 -51.25 16.63
N ALA A 196 16.65 -51.91 16.22
CA ALA A 196 15.84 -51.50 15.07
C ALA A 196 15.25 -50.09 15.25
N ALA A 197 14.69 -49.80 16.43
CA ALA A 197 14.16 -48.48 16.76
C ALA A 197 15.24 -47.40 16.72
N THR A 198 16.42 -47.67 17.28
CA THR A 198 17.55 -46.73 17.28
C THR A 198 18.04 -46.45 15.85
N GLN A 199 18.18 -47.49 15.03
CA GLN A 199 18.65 -47.32 13.65
C GLN A 199 17.61 -46.58 12.81
N GLN A 200 16.34 -46.95 12.91
CA GLN A 200 15.26 -46.32 12.15
C GLN A 200 15.02 -44.86 12.57
N SER A 201 15.26 -44.51 13.84
CA SER A 201 15.06 -43.13 14.33
C SER A 201 15.95 -42.09 13.65
N LYS A 202 17.09 -42.50 13.08
CA LYS A 202 18.04 -41.60 12.40
C LYS A 202 17.53 -41.14 11.03
N ASP A 203 16.81 -42.03 10.34
CA ASP A 203 16.39 -41.84 8.94
C ASP A 203 14.89 -41.54 8.81
N ILE A 204 14.16 -41.43 9.93
CA ILE A 204 12.70 -41.24 9.91
C ILE A 204 12.33 -39.80 9.52
N ASP A 205 11.51 -39.68 8.48
CA ASP A 205 10.94 -38.40 8.05
C ASP A 205 9.59 -38.16 8.75
N LEU A 206 9.56 -37.21 9.68
CA LEU A 206 8.33 -36.87 10.41
C LEU A 206 7.34 -36.05 9.56
N SER A 207 7.73 -35.59 8.37
CA SER A 207 6.84 -34.81 7.49
C SER A 207 5.94 -35.65 6.60
N VAL A 208 6.17 -36.96 6.50
CA VAL A 208 5.44 -37.84 5.57
C VAL A 208 5.14 -39.21 6.18
N VAL A 209 3.94 -39.73 5.94
CA VAL A 209 3.52 -41.07 6.36
C VAL A 209 2.76 -41.78 5.25
N ARG A 210 2.61 -43.10 5.33
CA ARG A 210 1.65 -43.86 4.51
C ARG A 210 0.76 -44.71 5.41
N LEU A 211 -0.44 -45.03 4.95
CA LEU A 211 -1.35 -45.97 5.61
C LEU A 211 -1.11 -47.37 5.06
N MET A 212 -1.04 -48.35 5.95
CA MET A 212 -0.99 -49.76 5.61
C MET A 212 -2.25 -50.44 6.13
N PHE A 213 -3.04 -51.00 5.21
CA PHE A 213 -4.25 -51.74 5.51
C PHE A 213 -3.93 -53.23 5.53
N THR A 214 -4.28 -53.94 6.61
CA THR A 214 -4.15 -55.40 6.68
C THR A 214 -5.49 -55.98 7.14
N ALA A 215 -6.01 -56.96 6.42
CA ALA A 215 -7.25 -57.65 6.75
C ALA A 215 -6.96 -59.04 7.31
N PHE A 216 -7.60 -59.40 8.41
CA PHE A 216 -7.54 -60.72 9.04
C PHE A 216 -8.90 -61.39 8.92
N LEU A 217 -8.91 -62.57 8.30
CA LEU A 217 -10.10 -63.41 8.13
C LEU A 217 -10.27 -64.34 9.33
N LEU A 218 -11.51 -64.76 9.56
CA LEU A 218 -11.82 -65.79 10.55
C LEU A 218 -11.21 -67.14 10.16
N ASP A 219 -10.63 -67.81 11.15
CA ASP A 219 -10.17 -69.18 11.08
C ASP A 219 -11.27 -70.16 11.52
N SER A 220 -10.97 -71.45 11.40
CA SER A 220 -11.83 -72.58 11.79
C SER A 220 -12.28 -72.53 13.26
N GLU A 221 -11.52 -71.84 14.12
CA GLU A 221 -11.80 -71.67 15.55
C GLU A 221 -12.49 -70.33 15.88
N GLY A 222 -12.89 -69.56 14.88
CA GLY A 222 -13.54 -68.25 15.07
C GLY A 222 -12.58 -67.12 15.48
N ARG A 223 -11.26 -67.34 15.39
CA ARG A 223 -10.22 -66.33 15.67
C ARG A 223 -9.78 -65.65 14.38
N PHE A 224 -9.41 -64.37 14.44
CA PHE A 224 -8.91 -63.61 13.28
C PHE A 224 -7.41 -63.87 13.05
N SER A 225 -7.03 -65.05 12.54
CA SER A 225 -5.63 -65.45 12.37
C SER A 225 -5.12 -65.36 10.93
N ARG A 226 -6.01 -65.44 9.92
CA ARG A 226 -5.62 -65.51 8.50
C ARG A 226 -5.42 -64.10 7.92
N ALA A 227 -4.19 -63.60 7.95
CA ALA A 227 -3.84 -62.31 7.35
C ALA A 227 -3.85 -62.37 5.82
N LEU A 228 -4.51 -61.40 5.19
CA LEU A 228 -4.37 -61.09 3.77
C LEU A 228 -3.14 -60.24 3.53
N GLU A 229 -2.70 -60.20 2.27
CA GLU A 229 -1.58 -59.36 1.90
C GLU A 229 -1.90 -57.88 2.14
N PRO A 230 -1.03 -57.14 2.83
CA PRO A 230 -1.28 -55.75 3.17
C PRO A 230 -1.20 -54.84 1.95
N VAL A 231 -2.04 -53.81 1.92
CA VAL A 231 -2.05 -52.80 0.86
C VAL A 231 -1.70 -51.44 1.43
N ILE A 232 -0.84 -50.72 0.71
CA ILE A 232 -0.23 -49.47 1.15
C ILE A 232 -0.82 -48.30 0.36
N SER A 233 -1.16 -47.22 1.07
CA SER A 233 -1.70 -46.01 0.46
C SER A 233 -0.62 -45.17 -0.23
N VAL A 234 -1.07 -44.15 -0.95
CA VAL A 234 -0.22 -43.01 -1.33
C VAL A 234 0.37 -42.30 -0.10
N PRO A 235 1.51 -41.60 -0.23
CA PRO A 235 2.07 -40.79 0.84
C PRO A 235 1.16 -39.63 1.22
N ILE A 236 1.10 -39.36 2.53
CA ILE A 236 0.39 -38.26 3.14
C ILE A 236 1.44 -37.34 3.75
N PHE A 237 1.47 -36.11 3.28
CA PHE A 237 2.42 -35.11 3.73
C PHE A 237 1.77 -34.15 4.74
N ASP A 238 2.52 -33.77 5.75
CA ASP A 238 2.09 -32.78 6.74
C ASP A 238 2.07 -31.38 6.11
N SER A 239 0.88 -30.77 6.06
CA SER A 239 0.72 -29.39 5.59
C SER A 239 1.45 -28.34 6.45
N LYS A 240 1.85 -28.68 7.69
CA LYS A 240 2.71 -27.81 8.51
C LYS A 240 4.19 -27.96 8.23
N ALA A 241 4.62 -29.02 7.53
CA ALA A 241 5.99 -29.17 7.13
C ALA A 241 6.34 -28.18 5.99
N PRO A 242 7.48 -27.49 6.05
CA PRO A 242 7.80 -26.40 5.12
C PRO A 242 8.06 -26.87 3.68
N ASN A 243 8.44 -28.13 3.48
CA ASN A 243 8.62 -28.78 2.18
C ASN A 243 7.31 -29.39 1.63
N ALA A 244 6.23 -29.40 2.41
CA ALA A 244 4.95 -30.00 2.05
C ALA A 244 3.76 -29.07 2.29
N SER A 245 4.01 -27.78 2.53
CA SER A 245 2.98 -26.77 2.61
C SER A 245 2.22 -26.69 1.29
N ASN A 246 0.91 -26.46 1.37
CA ASN A 246 0.15 -26.16 0.16
C ASN A 246 0.60 -24.81 -0.38
N LEU A 247 0.94 -24.78 -1.68
CA LEU A 247 1.28 -23.54 -2.35
C LEU A 247 -0.01 -22.78 -2.69
N LYS A 248 -0.04 -21.49 -2.36
CA LYS A 248 -1.18 -20.63 -2.67
C LYS A 248 -0.74 -19.20 -2.92
N ILE A 249 -1.19 -18.63 -4.03
CA ILE A 249 -1.08 -17.19 -4.27
C ILE A 249 -2.26 -16.50 -3.57
N VAL A 250 -1.98 -15.71 -2.55
CA VAL A 250 -3.00 -14.97 -1.79
C VAL A 250 -3.41 -13.74 -2.59
N ARG A 251 -2.46 -12.90 -2.98
CA ARG A 251 -2.69 -11.64 -3.70
C ARG A 251 -1.48 -11.29 -4.57
N MET A 252 -1.72 -10.55 -5.64
CA MET A 252 -0.70 -9.93 -6.48
C MET A 252 -1.06 -8.45 -6.59
N ASP A 253 -0.06 -7.57 -6.59
CA ASP A 253 -0.25 -6.13 -6.78
C ASP A 253 -0.62 -5.79 -8.23
N ARG A 254 -0.01 -6.49 -9.19
CA ARG A 254 -0.23 -6.37 -10.63
C ARG A 254 -0.71 -7.69 -11.19
N THR A 255 -1.80 -7.64 -11.94
CA THR A 255 -2.37 -8.78 -12.68
C THR A 255 -2.30 -8.59 -14.19
N ALA A 256 -1.55 -7.58 -14.64
CA ALA A 256 -1.28 -7.31 -16.04
C ALA A 256 0.12 -6.71 -16.20
N GLY A 257 0.72 -6.90 -17.38
CA GLY A 257 2.04 -6.39 -17.69
C GLY A 257 2.38 -6.33 -19.18
N CYS A 258 3.45 -5.60 -19.52
CA CYS A 258 3.89 -5.47 -20.91
C CYS A 258 4.49 -6.78 -21.44
N VAL A 259 4.22 -7.11 -22.70
CA VAL A 259 4.76 -8.28 -23.42
C VAL A 259 6.29 -8.36 -23.46
N THR A 260 6.98 -7.23 -23.27
CA THR A 260 8.45 -7.20 -23.15
C THR A 260 8.95 -7.87 -21.88
N GLY A 261 8.11 -8.00 -20.84
CA GLY A 261 8.50 -8.42 -19.51
C GLY A 261 9.37 -7.39 -18.78
N GLY A 262 9.88 -7.77 -17.61
CA GLY A 262 10.82 -6.98 -16.80
C GLY A 262 10.16 -6.07 -15.76
N GLU A 263 8.83 -6.10 -15.64
CA GLU A 263 8.10 -5.31 -14.66
C GLU A 263 8.12 -6.01 -13.30
N GLU A 264 8.34 -5.25 -12.23
CA GLU A 264 8.34 -5.77 -10.86
C GLU A 264 6.91 -6.00 -10.35
N VAL A 265 6.70 -7.17 -9.76
CA VAL A 265 5.42 -7.65 -9.21
C VAL A 265 5.65 -8.12 -7.78
N TYR A 266 4.80 -7.67 -6.88
CA TYR A 266 4.74 -8.10 -5.48
C TYR A 266 3.66 -9.16 -5.32
N LEU A 267 4.09 -10.38 -5.02
CA LEU A 267 3.22 -11.53 -4.83
C LEU A 267 3.21 -11.95 -3.37
N LEU A 268 2.03 -11.91 -2.75
CA LEU A 268 1.79 -12.46 -1.42
C LEU A 268 1.34 -13.91 -1.53
N CYS A 269 1.98 -14.80 -0.77
CA CYS A 269 1.72 -16.23 -0.80
C CYS A 269 1.68 -16.84 0.60
N ASP A 270 1.17 -18.08 0.68
CA ASP A 270 1.37 -18.91 1.86
C ASP A 270 2.87 -19.28 2.01
N LYS A 271 3.23 -19.93 3.12
CA LYS A 271 4.62 -20.21 3.49
C LYS A 271 5.39 -20.98 2.40
N VAL A 272 6.44 -20.37 1.86
CA VAL A 272 7.36 -20.95 0.86
C VAL A 272 8.82 -20.99 1.34
N GLN A 273 9.63 -21.85 0.74
CA GLN A 273 11.08 -21.89 0.95
C GLN A 273 11.79 -21.11 -0.16
N LYS A 274 12.67 -20.18 0.21
CA LYS A 274 13.33 -19.26 -0.73
C LYS A 274 14.16 -19.96 -1.82
N ASP A 275 14.78 -21.09 -1.49
CA ASP A 275 15.66 -21.83 -2.40
C ASP A 275 14.88 -22.82 -3.29
N ASP A 276 13.64 -23.13 -2.92
CA ASP A 276 12.81 -24.17 -3.52
C ASP A 276 11.46 -23.62 -4.04
N ILE A 277 11.48 -22.42 -4.60
CA ILE A 277 10.28 -21.79 -5.17
C ILE A 277 10.59 -21.11 -6.51
N GLN A 278 9.60 -21.09 -7.39
CA GLN A 278 9.61 -20.40 -8.68
C GLN A 278 8.19 -19.93 -9.01
N VAL A 279 8.08 -18.80 -9.72
CA VAL A 279 6.82 -18.25 -10.22
C VAL A 279 6.71 -18.62 -11.69
N ARG A 280 5.73 -19.43 -12.06
CA ARG A 280 5.54 -19.94 -13.42
C ARG A 280 4.37 -19.23 -14.10
N PHE A 281 4.65 -18.66 -15.26
CA PHE A 281 3.68 -18.12 -16.21
C PHE A 281 3.47 -19.17 -17.30
N TYR A 282 2.24 -19.46 -17.69
CA TYR A 282 1.96 -20.39 -18.79
C TYR A 282 0.65 -20.10 -19.50
N GLU A 283 0.56 -20.59 -20.73
CA GLU A 283 -0.62 -20.52 -21.59
C GLU A 283 -0.77 -21.84 -22.33
N GLU A 284 -2.01 -22.33 -22.43
CA GLU A 284 -2.37 -23.55 -23.15
C GLU A 284 -3.21 -23.16 -24.37
N ASP A 285 -2.64 -23.32 -25.57
CA ASP A 285 -3.34 -23.06 -26.83
C ASP A 285 -4.28 -24.23 -27.17
N GLU A 286 -5.44 -23.93 -27.77
CA GLU A 286 -6.42 -24.94 -28.24
C GLU A 286 -5.83 -25.96 -29.24
N ASN A 287 -4.73 -25.60 -29.90
CA ASN A 287 -4.02 -26.43 -30.87
C ASN A 287 -2.92 -27.31 -30.25
N GLY A 288 -2.85 -27.41 -28.92
CA GLY A 288 -1.81 -28.17 -28.20
C GLY A 288 -0.46 -27.45 -28.10
N GLY A 289 -0.43 -26.14 -28.32
CA GLY A 289 0.72 -25.29 -28.04
C GLY A 289 0.82 -25.02 -26.54
N PHE A 290 2.02 -25.17 -25.98
CA PHE A 290 2.27 -24.88 -24.57
C PHE A 290 3.39 -23.84 -24.47
N TRP A 291 3.10 -22.69 -23.86
CA TRP A 291 4.12 -21.70 -23.52
C TRP A 291 4.33 -21.67 -22.01
N GLU A 292 5.58 -21.61 -21.56
CA GLU A 292 5.92 -21.28 -20.19
C GLU A 292 7.05 -20.25 -20.10
N GLY A 293 6.95 -19.40 -19.09
CA GLY A 293 7.97 -18.44 -18.68
C GLY A 293 8.09 -18.42 -17.16
N PHE A 294 9.26 -18.05 -16.65
CA PHE A 294 9.52 -17.98 -15.21
C PHE A 294 9.76 -16.53 -14.80
N GLY A 295 9.11 -16.11 -13.71
CA GLY A 295 9.41 -14.83 -13.07
C GLY A 295 10.86 -14.81 -12.59
N ASP A 296 11.55 -13.71 -12.83
CA ASP A 296 12.96 -13.54 -12.48
C ASP A 296 13.08 -12.95 -11.07
N PHE A 297 13.73 -13.68 -10.16
CA PHE A 297 14.01 -13.26 -8.79
C PHE A 297 15.11 -14.10 -8.15
N SER A 298 15.78 -13.53 -7.16
CA SER A 298 16.77 -14.18 -6.31
C SER A 298 16.14 -14.71 -5.01
N PRO A 299 16.73 -15.71 -4.33
CA PRO A 299 16.28 -16.12 -3.00
C PRO A 299 16.23 -14.99 -1.96
N THR A 300 16.94 -13.87 -2.19
CA THR A 300 16.88 -12.66 -1.36
C THR A 300 15.56 -11.91 -1.48
N ASP A 301 14.87 -12.04 -2.61
CA ASP A 301 13.63 -11.32 -2.93
C ASP A 301 12.40 -12.03 -2.34
N VAL A 302 12.61 -13.21 -1.76
CA VAL A 302 11.60 -13.94 -0.97
C VAL A 302 11.58 -13.39 0.45
N HIS A 303 10.66 -12.47 0.70
CA HIS A 303 10.54 -11.79 1.98
C HIS A 303 9.83 -12.66 3.03
N ARG A 304 10.61 -13.05 4.06
CA ARG A 304 10.13 -13.78 5.26
C ARG A 304 9.23 -15.00 4.95
N GLN A 305 9.43 -15.69 3.82
CA GLN A 305 8.67 -16.87 3.38
C GLN A 305 7.20 -16.61 2.95
N TYR A 306 6.70 -15.37 2.96
CA TYR A 306 5.28 -15.07 2.70
C TYR A 306 5.06 -14.08 1.56
N ALA A 307 6.13 -13.52 1.01
CA ALA A 307 6.06 -12.63 -0.14
C ALA A 307 7.24 -12.88 -1.07
N ILE A 308 7.01 -12.67 -2.37
CA ILE A 308 8.01 -12.80 -3.42
C ILE A 308 7.92 -11.53 -4.26
N VAL A 309 9.04 -10.82 -4.37
CA VAL A 309 9.19 -9.74 -5.36
C VAL A 309 9.91 -10.35 -6.56
N PHE A 310 9.31 -10.25 -7.75
CA PHE A 310 9.90 -10.82 -8.97
C PHE A 310 9.61 -9.95 -10.19
N LYS A 311 10.38 -10.15 -11.27
CA LYS A 311 10.18 -9.49 -12.56
C LYS A 311 9.45 -10.40 -13.54
N THR A 312 8.47 -9.86 -14.25
CA THR A 312 7.66 -10.63 -15.21
C THR A 312 8.53 -11.18 -16.34
N PRO A 313 8.31 -12.43 -16.79
CA PRO A 313 9.01 -12.95 -17.96
C PRO A 313 8.56 -12.23 -19.23
N LYS A 314 9.38 -12.32 -20.27
CA LYS A 314 9.01 -11.86 -21.61
C LYS A 314 7.98 -12.81 -22.22
N TYR A 315 6.92 -12.28 -22.82
CA TYR A 315 5.89 -13.09 -23.49
C TYR A 315 6.44 -13.74 -24.77
N LYS A 316 5.84 -14.87 -25.20
CA LYS A 316 6.24 -15.66 -26.38
C LYS A 316 6.47 -14.78 -27.61
N ASP A 317 5.49 -13.92 -27.90
CA ASP A 317 5.50 -13.00 -29.02
C ASP A 317 5.41 -11.55 -28.54
N VAL A 318 6.46 -10.76 -28.76
CA VAL A 318 6.49 -9.34 -28.34
C VAL A 318 5.59 -8.46 -29.21
N ASN A 319 5.26 -8.92 -30.41
CA ASN A 319 4.54 -8.13 -31.41
C ASN A 319 3.07 -8.53 -31.50
N ILE A 320 2.39 -8.72 -30.36
CA ILE A 320 0.94 -8.91 -30.36
C ILE A 320 0.22 -7.58 -30.59
N THR A 321 -0.99 -7.63 -31.15
CA THR A 321 -1.85 -6.44 -31.34
C THR A 321 -3.00 -6.37 -30.33
N LYS A 322 -3.32 -7.50 -29.70
CA LYS A 322 -4.36 -7.64 -28.68
C LYS A 322 -3.72 -8.18 -27.41
N ALA A 323 -4.33 -7.90 -26.27
CA ALA A 323 -3.86 -8.46 -25.00
C ALA A 323 -4.05 -9.99 -24.97
N ALA A 324 -3.07 -10.70 -24.40
CA ALA A 324 -3.05 -12.15 -24.25
C ALA A 324 -3.21 -12.54 -22.78
N SER A 325 -4.13 -13.47 -22.49
CA SER A 325 -4.40 -13.92 -21.12
C SER A 325 -3.61 -15.18 -20.83
N VAL A 326 -2.76 -15.12 -19.81
CA VAL A 326 -1.94 -16.24 -19.34
C VAL A 326 -2.28 -16.56 -17.88
N PHE A 327 -1.74 -17.67 -17.37
CA PHE A 327 -1.88 -18.06 -15.98
C PHE A 327 -0.56 -17.96 -15.23
N VAL A 328 -0.64 -17.57 -13.95
CA VAL A 328 0.47 -17.49 -13.01
C VAL A 328 0.21 -18.46 -11.87
N GLN A 329 1.21 -19.27 -11.55
CA GLN A 329 1.16 -20.17 -10.41
C GLN A 329 2.52 -20.25 -9.72
N LEU A 330 2.52 -20.53 -8.43
CA LEU A 330 3.73 -20.92 -7.71
C LEU A 330 4.02 -22.38 -8.05
N ARG A 331 5.31 -22.71 -8.20
CA ARG A 331 5.77 -24.08 -8.37
C ARG A 331 6.98 -24.33 -7.47
N ARG A 332 6.97 -25.41 -6.70
CA ARG A 332 8.15 -25.86 -5.93
C ARG A 332 9.15 -26.54 -6.88
N LYS A 333 10.46 -26.39 -6.69
CA LYS A 333 11.47 -26.95 -7.60
C LYS A 333 11.74 -28.44 -7.32
N SER A 334 11.62 -28.86 -6.07
CA SER A 334 11.94 -30.22 -5.61
C SER A 334 10.92 -31.28 -6.06
N ASP A 335 9.62 -30.99 -5.96
CA ASP A 335 8.54 -31.94 -6.25
C ASP A 335 7.57 -31.49 -7.35
N TYR A 336 7.86 -30.35 -8.00
CA TYR A 336 7.01 -29.73 -9.03
C TYR A 336 5.57 -29.48 -8.60
N GLU A 337 5.28 -29.43 -7.31
CA GLU A 337 3.95 -29.09 -6.82
C GLU A 337 3.59 -27.66 -7.21
N THR A 338 2.32 -27.42 -7.52
CA THR A 338 1.83 -26.13 -8.02
C THR A 338 0.70 -25.58 -7.18
N SER A 339 0.57 -24.25 -7.12
CA SER A 339 -0.61 -23.60 -6.57
C SER A 339 -1.76 -23.59 -7.57
N GLU A 340 -2.97 -23.27 -7.10
CA GLU A 340 -4.05 -22.87 -8.01
C GLU A 340 -3.59 -21.70 -8.91
N PRO A 341 -3.89 -21.75 -10.21
CA PRO A 341 -3.48 -20.72 -11.15
C PRO A 341 -4.29 -19.44 -10.97
N LYS A 342 -3.64 -18.28 -11.14
CA LYS A 342 -4.27 -16.97 -11.21
C LYS A 342 -4.12 -16.35 -12.60
N PRO A 343 -5.15 -15.69 -13.14
CA PRO A 343 -5.04 -15.05 -14.45
C PRO A 343 -4.08 -13.84 -14.40
N PHE A 344 -3.35 -13.64 -15.49
CA PHE A 344 -2.47 -12.50 -15.72
C PHE A 344 -2.56 -12.06 -17.19
N LEU A 345 -2.62 -10.76 -17.44
CA LEU A 345 -2.85 -10.21 -18.79
C LEU A 345 -1.60 -9.54 -19.36
N TYR A 346 -1.08 -10.05 -20.48
CA TYR A 346 -0.02 -9.39 -21.24
C TYR A 346 -0.60 -8.39 -22.25
N TYR A 347 -0.18 -7.12 -22.20
CA TYR A 347 -0.58 -6.08 -23.16
C TYR A 347 0.56 -5.70 -24.13
N PRO A 348 0.24 -5.29 -25.36
CA PRO A 348 1.24 -4.95 -26.37
C PRO A 348 2.08 -3.71 -26.03
N GLU A 349 3.34 -3.70 -26.47
CA GLU A 349 4.23 -2.55 -26.33
C GLU A 349 3.75 -1.39 -27.20
N ILE A 350 3.33 -0.28 -26.57
CA ILE A 350 2.95 0.95 -27.27
C ILE A 350 4.24 1.66 -27.73
N LYS A 351 4.67 1.40 -28.98
CA LYS A 351 5.81 2.09 -29.59
C LYS A 351 5.40 3.48 -30.06
N ASP A 352 5.53 4.47 -29.19
CA ASP A 352 5.34 5.88 -29.54
C ASP A 352 6.52 6.39 -30.39
N LYS A 353 6.40 6.25 -31.72
CA LYS A 353 7.39 6.74 -32.67
C LYS A 353 7.40 8.28 -32.79
N GLU A 354 6.33 8.96 -32.39
CA GLU A 354 6.17 10.41 -32.51
C GLU A 354 6.90 11.15 -31.38
N GLU A 355 6.81 10.69 -30.14
CA GLU A 355 7.54 11.26 -28.98
C GLU A 355 9.07 11.20 -29.20
N VAL A 356 9.57 10.11 -29.78
CA VAL A 356 11.01 9.91 -30.07
C VAL A 356 11.50 10.83 -31.19
N GLN A 357 10.69 11.05 -32.23
CA GLN A 357 11.02 12.02 -33.29
C GLN A 357 10.96 13.46 -32.80
N ARG A 358 10.00 13.78 -31.93
CA ARG A 358 9.88 15.10 -31.29
C ARG A 358 11.10 15.43 -30.42
N LYS A 359 11.64 14.45 -29.68
CA LYS A 359 12.90 14.60 -28.92
C LYS A 359 14.13 14.76 -29.82
N ARG A 360 14.13 14.23 -31.04
CA ARG A 360 15.20 14.44 -32.03
C ARG A 360 15.11 15.76 -32.80
N GLN A 361 13.95 16.43 -32.82
CA GLN A 361 13.72 17.65 -33.59
C GLN A 361 13.86 18.98 -32.81
N LYS A 362 14.18 18.96 -31.50
CA LYS A 362 14.54 20.21 -30.79
C LYS A 362 15.88 20.75 -31.32
N LEU A 363 15.79 21.63 -32.32
CA LEU A 363 16.88 22.50 -32.79
C LEU A 363 17.31 23.44 -31.66
N MET A 364 18.63 23.56 -31.46
CA MET A 364 19.26 24.46 -30.50
C MET A 364 18.88 25.93 -30.78
N PRO A 365 18.76 26.80 -29.76
CA PRO A 365 18.54 28.24 -29.97
C PRO A 365 19.77 28.89 -30.61
N ASN A 366 19.57 29.64 -31.68
CA ASN A 366 20.59 30.46 -32.34
C ASN A 366 21.27 31.41 -31.33
N PHE A 367 22.56 31.20 -31.06
CA PHE A 367 23.42 32.28 -30.61
C PHE A 367 23.83 33.10 -31.84
N SER A 368 23.49 34.39 -31.80
CA SER A 368 24.02 35.40 -32.71
C SER A 368 25.45 35.73 -32.31
N ASP A 369 26.43 35.29 -33.08
CA ASP A 369 27.79 35.83 -33.00
C ASP A 369 28.14 36.57 -34.29
N GLY A 370 28.39 37.86 -34.12
CA GLY A 370 28.97 38.72 -35.12
C GLY A 370 30.48 38.49 -35.25
N TYR A 371 30.95 38.73 -36.47
CA TYR A 371 32.33 39.00 -36.87
C TYR A 371 33.35 37.84 -36.90
N GLY A 372 33.80 37.50 -38.12
CA GLY A 372 35.22 37.21 -38.36
C GLY A 372 35.59 36.01 -39.21
N GLY A 373 35.26 36.05 -40.51
CA GLY A 373 36.18 35.76 -41.62
C GLY A 373 37.03 34.47 -41.68
N SER A 374 36.78 33.71 -42.75
CA SER A 374 37.72 32.93 -43.57
C SER A 374 38.27 31.60 -43.02
N GLY A 375 37.92 30.50 -43.71
CA GLY A 375 38.62 29.23 -43.56
C GLY A 375 37.93 28.07 -44.26
N THR A 376 38.21 27.90 -45.54
CA THR A 376 37.84 26.79 -46.42
C THR A 376 38.21 25.39 -45.89
N GLY A 377 37.39 24.38 -46.19
CA GLY A 377 37.92 23.08 -46.63
C GLY A 377 37.51 21.82 -45.84
N SER A 378 36.65 21.02 -46.48
CA SER A 378 36.88 19.59 -46.81
C SER A 378 37.03 18.50 -45.74
N GLY A 379 36.18 17.46 -45.88
CA GLY A 379 36.48 16.04 -45.61
C GLY A 379 36.45 15.64 -44.13
N GLY A 380 35.96 14.48 -43.70
CA GLY A 380 35.73 13.20 -44.35
C GLY A 380 36.20 12.09 -43.39
N GLY A 381 35.40 11.03 -43.19
CA GLY A 381 35.79 9.79 -42.48
C GLY A 381 35.95 9.92 -40.96
N GLY A 382 35.69 8.94 -40.11
CA GLY A 382 35.52 7.49 -40.26
C GLY A 382 36.28 6.79 -39.12
N GLY A 383 35.62 5.85 -38.42
CA GLY A 383 36.22 4.95 -37.40
C GLY A 383 36.51 5.61 -36.04
N GLY A 384 36.31 5.01 -34.87
CA GLY A 384 36.31 3.60 -34.49
C GLY A 384 37.45 3.36 -33.48
N LEU A 385 37.11 2.71 -32.35
CA LEU A 385 37.97 1.92 -31.43
C LEU A 385 38.66 2.55 -30.17
N TYR A 386 38.32 1.90 -29.04
CA TYR A 386 39.07 1.54 -27.82
C TYR A 386 39.32 2.49 -26.61
N GLY A 387 39.06 1.91 -25.43
CA GLY A 387 39.71 2.14 -24.13
C GLY A 387 39.03 3.22 -23.26
N GLY A 388 38.74 3.06 -21.97
CA GLY A 388 39.16 2.10 -20.96
C GLY A 388 39.39 2.85 -19.63
N ALA A 389 38.77 2.35 -18.55
CA ALA A 389 39.07 2.58 -17.12
C ALA A 389 38.72 3.92 -16.42
N GLY A 390 37.92 3.78 -15.35
CA GLY A 390 38.32 4.18 -13.99
C GLY A 390 37.73 5.46 -13.38
N GLY A 391 37.09 5.33 -12.20
CA GLY A 391 37.15 6.37 -11.17
C GLY A 391 35.82 6.87 -10.56
N SER A 392 35.47 6.26 -9.42
CA SER A 392 34.76 6.75 -8.22
C SER A 392 34.23 8.19 -8.14
N GLY A 393 33.00 8.36 -7.61
CA GLY A 393 32.54 9.63 -7.06
C GLY A 393 31.06 9.66 -6.64
N ALA A 394 30.84 9.64 -5.32
CA ALA A 394 29.72 10.12 -4.49
C ALA A 394 28.41 10.69 -5.11
N GLY A 395 27.30 10.43 -4.40
CA GLY A 395 26.38 11.50 -3.99
C GLY A 395 24.99 11.51 -4.63
N GLY A 396 23.99 11.24 -3.77
CA GLY A 396 22.63 11.81 -3.66
C GLY A 396 21.94 12.51 -4.83
N GLY A 397 20.61 12.35 -4.88
CA GLY A 397 19.75 13.40 -5.42
C GLY A 397 18.53 12.89 -6.17
N TYR A 398 17.39 12.93 -5.48
CA TYR A 398 16.05 12.83 -6.03
C TYR A 398 15.82 13.84 -7.16
N GLY A 399 15.04 13.43 -8.17
CA GLY A 399 14.66 14.29 -9.28
C GLY A 399 13.52 13.68 -10.09
N PHE A 400 12.32 13.72 -9.53
CA PHE A 400 11.07 13.52 -10.27
C PHE A 400 10.76 14.78 -11.09
N SER A 401 10.42 14.59 -12.37
CA SER A 401 9.57 15.52 -13.13
C SER A 401 8.89 14.80 -14.28
N SER A 402 7.58 14.63 -14.06
CA SER A 402 6.47 15.01 -14.95
C SER A 402 6.59 14.74 -16.45
N PHE A 403 5.72 13.82 -16.89
CA PHE A 403 5.25 13.76 -18.27
C PHE A 403 4.04 14.68 -18.49
N SER A 404 3.95 15.13 -19.73
CA SER A 404 3.12 16.18 -20.28
C SER A 404 1.92 15.59 -21.03
N CYS A 405 0.77 16.27 -20.89
CA CYS A 405 -0.38 16.45 -21.79
C CYS A 405 -0.78 15.42 -22.87
N ASN A 406 -2.10 15.16 -22.90
CA ASN A 406 -3.04 15.08 -24.04
C ASN A 406 -2.51 14.69 -25.44
N ASN A 407 -3.19 13.73 -26.08
CA ASN A 407 -3.51 13.82 -27.50
C ASN A 407 -4.93 13.33 -27.81
N TYR A 408 -5.58 14.03 -28.73
CA TYR A 408 -6.99 13.91 -29.13
C TYR A 408 -7.23 12.78 -30.14
N GLY A 409 -8.40 12.13 -30.03
CA GLY A 409 -9.34 11.96 -31.14
C GLY A 409 -9.25 10.68 -32.01
N GLY A 410 -10.33 9.88 -31.98
CA GLY A 410 -10.56 8.81 -32.96
C GLY A 410 -11.87 8.04 -32.73
N LEU A 411 -13.00 8.66 -33.07
CA LEU A 411 -14.33 8.04 -33.09
C LEU A 411 -14.39 6.88 -34.09
N ASN A 412 -14.88 5.71 -33.65
CA ASN A 412 -15.57 4.76 -34.52
C ASN A 412 -16.63 3.97 -33.73
N PHE A 413 -17.88 4.11 -34.18
CA PHE A 413 -19.08 3.47 -33.64
C PHE A 413 -19.07 1.95 -33.84
N HIS A 414 -19.40 1.20 -32.78
CA HIS A 414 -20.06 -0.09 -32.93
C HIS A 414 -21.16 -0.26 -31.88
N GLY A 415 -22.38 -0.49 -32.38
CA GLY A 415 -23.57 -0.77 -31.57
C GLY A 415 -23.68 -2.26 -31.23
N GLY A 416 -24.12 -2.53 -30.01
CA GLY A 416 -24.51 -3.84 -29.50
C GLY A 416 -25.11 -3.70 -28.10
N PRO A 417 -26.20 -4.40 -27.75
CA PRO A 417 -27.11 -4.02 -26.67
C PRO A 417 -26.58 -4.45 -25.30
N MET A 418 -26.58 -3.52 -24.33
CA MET A 418 -26.27 -3.83 -22.94
C MET A 418 -27.56 -4.11 -22.16
N ASN A 419 -27.69 -5.35 -21.70
CA ASN A 419 -28.62 -5.75 -20.65
C ASN A 419 -28.20 -5.12 -19.32
N SER A 420 -28.96 -4.14 -18.84
CA SER A 420 -28.86 -3.65 -17.45
C SER A 420 -29.82 -4.45 -16.56
N GLY A 421 -29.28 -5.37 -15.79
CA GLY A 421 -29.96 -5.91 -14.59
C GLY A 421 -29.90 -4.90 -13.44
N PRO A 422 -30.90 -4.83 -12.55
CA PRO A 422 -30.95 -3.83 -11.49
C PRO A 422 -30.00 -4.18 -10.35
N CYS A 423 -29.12 -3.23 -10.00
CA CYS A 423 -28.27 -3.29 -8.82
C CYS A 423 -29.08 -2.93 -7.56
N MET A 424 -28.76 -3.64 -6.48
CA MET A 424 -29.45 -3.66 -5.20
C MET A 424 -29.26 -2.36 -4.42
N LYS A 425 -30.36 -1.84 -3.88
CA LYS A 425 -30.36 -0.82 -2.82
C LYS A 425 -30.05 -1.51 -1.50
N HIS A 426 -29.08 -0.97 -0.76
CA HIS A 426 -28.85 -1.32 0.64
C HIS A 426 -29.83 -0.55 1.52
N ASP A 427 -30.81 -1.26 2.06
CA ASP A 427 -31.51 -0.88 3.30
C ASP A 427 -30.57 -1.21 4.48
N SER A 428 -30.34 -0.22 5.34
CA SER A 428 -29.69 -0.41 6.63
C SER A 428 -30.75 -0.25 7.73
N GLU A 429 -31.32 -1.37 8.17
CA GLU A 429 -31.97 -1.48 9.47
C GLU A 429 -30.91 -1.82 10.51
N SER A 430 -30.62 -0.88 11.41
CA SER A 430 -29.96 -1.15 12.69
C SER A 430 -31.00 -1.08 13.79
N GLN A 431 -31.25 -2.22 14.44
CA GLN A 431 -31.93 -2.28 15.74
C GLN A 431 -30.96 -1.80 16.83
N CYS A 432 -31.35 -0.79 17.59
CA CYS A 432 -30.87 -0.59 18.96
C CYS A 432 -32.07 -0.26 19.86
N GLU A 433 -32.01 -0.87 21.04
CA GLU A 433 -33.06 -0.95 22.05
C GLU A 433 -33.35 0.37 22.78
N GLU A 434 -34.48 0.32 23.47
CA GLU A 434 -35.17 1.29 24.32
C GLU A 434 -34.30 2.19 25.22
N ALA A 435 -34.68 3.47 25.29
CA ALA A 435 -34.72 4.22 26.54
C ALA A 435 -35.79 5.33 26.49
N ASN A 436 -36.76 5.22 27.40
CA ASN A 436 -37.83 6.19 27.70
C ASN A 436 -37.28 7.59 28.07
N GLN A 437 -37.89 8.67 27.55
CA GLN A 437 -38.42 9.77 28.39
C GLN A 437 -39.27 10.82 27.64
N LYS A 438 -40.42 11.06 28.27
CA LYS A 438 -41.57 11.99 28.14
C LYS A 438 -41.44 13.45 27.65
N HIS A 439 -42.64 13.97 27.31
CA HIS A 439 -43.15 15.35 27.16
C HIS A 439 -43.07 15.93 25.73
N GLY A 440 -44.16 16.32 25.05
CA GLY A 440 -45.32 17.15 25.45
C GLY A 440 -44.94 18.61 25.14
N GLU A 441 -45.47 19.29 24.12
CA GLU A 441 -46.75 20.01 24.14
C GLU A 441 -47.12 20.58 22.75
N THR A 442 -48.42 20.73 22.56
CA THR A 442 -49.17 21.36 21.45
C THR A 442 -49.32 22.88 21.62
N MET A 443 -49.41 23.65 20.51
CA MET A 443 -50.45 24.66 20.17
C MET A 443 -49.98 25.54 18.98
N ASN A 444 -50.69 25.64 17.84
CA ASN A 444 -51.89 26.46 17.53
C ASN A 444 -51.69 27.97 17.84
N THR A 445 -51.97 28.95 16.98
CA THR A 445 -53.02 29.10 15.94
C THR A 445 -52.88 30.47 15.24
N GLN A 446 -53.45 30.59 14.02
CA GLN A 446 -54.22 31.74 13.47
C GLN A 446 -53.45 33.05 13.13
N ASP A 447 -53.69 33.80 12.04
CA ASP A 447 -54.85 33.96 11.15
C ASP A 447 -54.42 34.44 9.74
N ALA A 448 -55.26 34.11 8.75
CA ALA A 448 -55.29 34.58 7.36
C ALA A 448 -56.06 35.95 7.27
N PRO A 449 -56.59 36.48 6.13
CA PRO A 449 -56.59 35.98 4.73
C PRO A 449 -56.55 37.08 3.61
N ILE A 450 -56.83 36.64 2.36
CA ILE A 450 -57.47 37.35 1.21
C ILE A 450 -56.51 38.11 0.28
N GLU A 451 -56.45 37.98 -1.06
CA GLU A 451 -57.11 37.24 -2.18
C GLU A 451 -56.27 37.65 -3.44
N ASP A 452 -56.28 37.07 -4.64
CA ASP A 452 -56.72 35.83 -5.28
C ASP A 452 -56.35 35.97 -6.78
N ALA A 453 -56.25 34.85 -7.49
CA ALA A 453 -56.42 34.64 -8.96
C ALA A 453 -55.55 33.48 -9.49
N CYS A 454 -55.93 32.28 -9.07
CA CYS A 454 -56.27 31.09 -9.87
C CYS A 454 -55.69 30.91 -11.31
N LEU A 455 -55.18 29.69 -11.59
CA LEU A 455 -55.89 28.69 -12.41
C LEU A 455 -55.34 27.26 -12.17
N CYS A 456 -56.24 26.37 -11.78
CA CYS A 456 -56.04 24.96 -11.36
C CYS A 456 -56.14 23.93 -12.52
N PHE A 457 -55.70 22.69 -12.25
CA PHE A 457 -56.51 21.43 -12.17
C PHE A 457 -55.56 20.22 -12.31
N GLU A 458 -55.19 19.50 -11.24
CA GLU A 458 -55.89 18.42 -10.49
C GLU A 458 -56.01 17.07 -11.22
N ALA A 459 -55.57 15.99 -10.54
CA ALA A 459 -55.90 14.60 -10.83
C ALA A 459 -56.14 13.85 -9.51
N SER A 460 -57.33 13.27 -9.37
CA SER A 460 -57.83 12.57 -8.18
C SER A 460 -57.65 11.04 -8.29
N GLN A 461 -57.58 10.40 -7.12
CA GLN A 461 -57.58 8.95 -6.89
C GLN A 461 -58.99 8.34 -7.04
N GLU A 462 -59.09 7.07 -7.44
CA GLU A 462 -60.22 6.19 -7.08
C GLU A 462 -59.77 4.75 -6.74
N LYS A 463 -60.51 4.14 -5.80
CA LYS A 463 -60.31 2.83 -5.13
C LYS A 463 -61.10 1.69 -5.81
N GLU A 464 -60.68 0.47 -5.48
CA GLU A 464 -61.24 -0.86 -5.83
C GLU A 464 -62.77 -1.03 -5.68
N GLN A 465 -63.40 -1.80 -6.60
CA GLN A 465 -64.28 -2.94 -6.27
C GLN A 465 -64.63 -3.83 -7.50
N ARG A 466 -65.03 -5.07 -7.18
CA ARG A 466 -65.15 -6.32 -7.98
C ARG A 466 -66.17 -6.27 -9.14
N ASP A 467 -65.87 -6.94 -10.26
CA ASP A 467 -66.57 -8.18 -10.71
C ASP A 467 -66.27 -8.59 -12.16
N THR A 468 -66.07 -9.91 -12.33
CA THR A 468 -66.30 -10.76 -13.52
C THR A 468 -65.65 -10.44 -14.88
N ALA A 469 -64.94 -11.45 -15.41
CA ALA A 469 -64.39 -11.49 -16.76
C ALA A 469 -65.47 -11.30 -17.85
N PRO A 470 -65.09 -10.71 -19.01
CA PRO A 470 -65.04 -11.57 -20.19
C PRO A 470 -63.79 -11.36 -21.05
N ALA A 471 -63.35 -12.44 -21.68
CA ALA A 471 -62.29 -12.47 -22.67
C ALA A 471 -62.58 -11.54 -23.87
N ARG A 472 -61.59 -10.78 -24.35
CA ARG A 472 -61.14 -10.73 -25.78
C ARG A 472 -60.23 -9.53 -26.13
N LYS A 473 -59.23 -9.85 -26.96
CA LYS A 473 -58.47 -9.04 -27.95
C LYS A 473 -57.30 -8.18 -27.44
N GLU A 474 -56.15 -8.83 -27.30
CA GLU A 474 -54.83 -8.22 -27.54
C GLU A 474 -54.78 -7.67 -28.98
N GLY A 475 -54.53 -6.36 -29.14
CA GLY A 475 -54.38 -5.78 -30.49
C GLY A 475 -54.32 -4.26 -30.61
N GLU A 476 -54.73 -3.46 -29.61
CA GLU A 476 -54.84 -1.99 -29.78
C GLU A 476 -54.03 -1.14 -28.79
N PHE A 477 -53.26 -1.73 -27.87
CA PHE A 477 -52.46 -0.96 -26.89
C PHE A 477 -51.16 -0.36 -27.46
N CYS A 478 -50.69 -0.79 -28.64
CA CYS A 478 -49.40 -0.38 -29.19
C CYS A 478 -49.40 0.97 -29.95
N LYS A 479 -50.55 1.48 -30.42
CA LYS A 479 -50.59 2.68 -31.30
C LYS A 479 -50.61 4.02 -30.56
N LEU A 480 -51.12 4.06 -29.32
CA LEU A 480 -51.22 5.31 -28.56
C LEU A 480 -49.85 5.80 -28.05
N HIS A 481 -48.93 4.86 -27.78
CA HIS A 481 -47.60 5.15 -27.27
C HIS A 481 -46.65 5.72 -28.35
N GLU A 482 -46.82 5.29 -29.60
CA GLU A 482 -46.05 5.79 -30.77
C GLU A 482 -46.37 7.25 -31.10
N CYS A 483 -47.65 7.67 -31.03
CA CYS A 483 -48.04 9.05 -31.30
C CYS A 483 -47.47 10.05 -30.28
N ASN A 484 -47.37 9.65 -29.01
CA ASN A 484 -46.77 10.49 -27.95
C ASN A 484 -45.24 10.62 -28.09
N PHE A 485 -44.57 9.56 -28.54
CA PHE A 485 -43.14 9.60 -28.83
C PHE A 485 -42.82 10.53 -30.00
N LEU A 486 -43.57 10.40 -31.11
CA LEU A 486 -43.36 11.20 -32.31
C LEU A 486 -43.61 12.70 -32.05
N SER A 487 -44.63 13.03 -31.27
CA SER A 487 -44.92 14.42 -30.84
C SER A 487 -43.77 15.02 -30.01
N LYS A 488 -43.23 14.27 -29.03
CA LYS A 488 -42.10 14.72 -28.20
C LYS A 488 -40.82 14.88 -29.03
N ALA A 489 -40.55 13.94 -29.94
CA ALA A 489 -39.42 14.00 -30.86
C ALA A 489 -39.52 15.24 -31.79
N MET A 490 -40.72 15.54 -32.29
CA MET A 490 -40.96 16.71 -33.14
C MET A 490 -40.81 18.03 -32.37
N GLN A 491 -41.26 18.10 -31.11
CA GLN A 491 -41.02 19.25 -30.24
C GLN A 491 -39.54 19.45 -29.95
N LEU A 492 -38.78 18.39 -29.70
CA LEU A 492 -37.32 18.44 -29.49
C LEU A 492 -36.61 18.93 -30.76
N ALA A 493 -36.97 18.39 -31.92
CA ALA A 493 -36.42 18.81 -33.21
C ALA A 493 -36.70 20.29 -33.50
N LYS A 494 -37.90 20.78 -33.16
CA LYS A 494 -38.25 22.21 -33.28
C LYS A 494 -37.40 23.09 -32.36
N ARG A 495 -37.11 22.65 -31.12
CA ARG A 495 -36.23 23.38 -30.20
C ARG A 495 -34.79 23.41 -30.71
N HIS A 496 -34.27 22.31 -31.24
CA HIS A 496 -32.93 22.26 -31.85
C HIS A 496 -32.82 23.15 -33.10
N ALA A 497 -33.84 23.14 -33.96
CA ALA A 497 -33.88 24.01 -35.14
C ALA A 497 -33.90 25.50 -34.74
N ALA A 498 -34.66 25.86 -33.71
CA ALA A 498 -34.68 27.22 -33.16
C ALA A 498 -33.31 27.62 -32.59
N SER A 499 -32.67 26.77 -31.79
CA SER A 499 -31.32 27.09 -31.26
C SER A 499 -30.25 27.21 -32.33
N LEU A 500 -30.33 26.41 -33.40
CA LEU A 500 -29.41 26.51 -34.53
C LEU A 500 -29.58 27.82 -35.28
N PHE A 501 -30.83 28.28 -35.42
CA PHE A 501 -31.14 29.58 -36.00
C PHE A 501 -30.62 30.72 -35.13
N ASP A 502 -30.87 30.67 -33.82
CA ASP A 502 -30.39 31.70 -32.88
C ASP A 502 -28.86 31.76 -32.84
N TYR A 503 -28.18 30.60 -32.90
CA TYR A 503 -26.72 30.53 -33.04
C TYR A 503 -26.23 31.16 -34.33
N ALA A 504 -26.88 30.89 -35.48
CA ALA A 504 -26.49 31.48 -36.76
C ALA A 504 -26.62 33.02 -36.77
N VAL A 505 -27.52 33.57 -35.97
CA VAL A 505 -27.73 35.02 -35.84
C VAL A 505 -26.77 35.65 -34.81
N THR A 506 -26.52 34.98 -33.68
CA THR A 506 -25.78 35.56 -32.54
C THR A 506 -24.30 35.17 -32.50
N GLY A 507 -23.91 34.05 -33.11
CA GLY A 507 -22.59 33.44 -32.99
C GLY A 507 -22.28 32.85 -31.60
N ASP A 508 -23.26 32.83 -30.69
CA ASP A 508 -23.06 32.43 -29.30
C ASP A 508 -23.32 30.94 -29.08
N VAL A 509 -22.26 30.18 -28.77
CA VAL A 509 -22.30 28.72 -28.57
C VAL A 509 -23.24 28.33 -27.40
N ARG A 510 -23.52 29.26 -26.47
CA ARG A 510 -24.46 29.04 -25.36
C ARG A 510 -25.86 28.69 -25.86
N MET A 511 -26.29 29.24 -26.99
CA MET A 511 -27.63 28.99 -27.56
C MET A 511 -27.82 27.51 -27.98
N LEU A 512 -26.76 26.87 -28.48
CA LEU A 512 -26.78 25.45 -28.85
C LEU A 512 -26.76 24.54 -27.61
N LEU A 513 -25.86 24.85 -26.68
CA LEU A 513 -25.64 24.03 -25.49
C LEU A 513 -26.81 24.13 -24.49
N ALA A 514 -27.55 25.25 -24.47
CA ALA A 514 -28.74 25.41 -23.64
C ALA A 514 -29.84 24.38 -23.93
N VAL A 515 -30.00 23.95 -25.19
CA VAL A 515 -30.96 22.90 -25.55
C VAL A 515 -30.48 21.52 -25.08
N GLN A 516 -29.16 21.32 -25.01
CA GLN A 516 -28.52 20.08 -24.59
C GLN A 516 -28.16 20.02 -23.10
N ARG A 517 -28.71 20.93 -22.27
CA ARG A 517 -28.43 21.00 -20.83
C ARG A 517 -28.59 19.68 -20.07
N HIS A 518 -29.46 18.78 -20.55
CA HIS A 518 -29.70 17.46 -19.97
C HIS A 518 -28.51 16.50 -20.12
N LEU A 519 -27.58 16.77 -21.04
CA LEU A 519 -26.36 15.99 -21.21
C LEU A 519 -25.25 16.40 -20.23
N ALA A 520 -25.37 17.55 -19.56
CA ALA A 520 -24.36 18.01 -18.62
C ALA A 520 -24.25 17.12 -17.36
N SER A 521 -25.30 16.37 -17.04
CA SER A 521 -25.32 15.40 -15.94
C SER A 521 -24.87 14.00 -16.33
N VAL A 522 -24.58 13.73 -17.61
CA VAL A 522 -24.12 12.42 -18.06
C VAL A 522 -22.65 12.25 -17.67
N GLN A 523 -22.34 11.07 -17.13
CA GLN A 523 -20.99 10.68 -16.72
C GLN A 523 -20.40 9.70 -17.73
N ASP A 524 -19.08 9.74 -17.89
CA ASP A 524 -18.32 8.78 -18.69
C ASP A 524 -17.98 7.49 -17.91
N GLU A 525 -17.11 6.64 -18.47
CA GLU A 525 -16.68 5.37 -17.85
C GLU A 525 -15.93 5.54 -16.52
N ASN A 526 -15.39 6.74 -16.24
CA ASN A 526 -14.70 7.07 -14.99
C ASN A 526 -15.60 7.82 -13.99
N GLY A 527 -16.88 8.02 -14.35
CA GLY A 527 -17.80 8.86 -13.58
C GLY A 527 -17.62 10.36 -13.82
N ASP A 528 -16.82 10.80 -14.79
CA ASP A 528 -16.56 12.22 -15.05
C ASP A 528 -17.69 12.85 -15.89
N ASN A 529 -18.25 13.95 -15.39
CA ASN A 529 -19.21 14.76 -16.15
C ASN A 529 -18.51 15.84 -16.99
N ILE A 530 -19.28 16.62 -17.76
CA ILE A 530 -18.70 17.66 -18.62
C ILE A 530 -17.90 18.74 -17.87
N PHE A 531 -18.24 19.00 -16.60
CA PHE A 531 -17.48 19.90 -15.74
C PHE A 531 -16.14 19.28 -15.32
N HIS A 532 -16.10 17.99 -14.96
CA HIS A 532 -14.84 17.28 -14.66
C HIS A 532 -13.90 17.34 -15.87
N LEU A 533 -14.38 16.95 -17.06
CA LEU A 533 -13.58 16.95 -18.28
C LEU A 533 -13.08 18.35 -18.66
N SER A 534 -13.91 19.37 -18.51
CA SER A 534 -13.51 20.77 -18.79
C SER A 534 -12.40 21.24 -17.86
N VAL A 535 -12.44 20.83 -16.59
CA VAL A 535 -11.42 21.16 -15.59
C VAL A 535 -10.14 20.35 -15.83
N ILE A 536 -10.22 19.04 -16.09
CA ILE A 536 -9.09 18.15 -16.39
C ILE A 536 -8.28 18.67 -17.60
N HIS A 537 -8.98 19.15 -18.64
CA HIS A 537 -8.35 19.71 -19.83
C HIS A 537 -7.97 21.20 -19.71
N LEU A 538 -8.07 21.80 -18.52
CA LEU A 538 -7.69 23.19 -18.23
C LEU A 538 -8.45 24.23 -19.08
N HIS A 539 -9.71 23.95 -19.44
CA HIS A 539 -10.53 24.81 -20.28
C HIS A 539 -11.47 25.70 -19.46
N SER A 540 -10.92 26.71 -18.79
CA SER A 540 -11.66 27.64 -17.93
C SER A 540 -12.79 28.40 -18.65
N ALA A 541 -12.65 28.72 -19.93
CA ALA A 541 -13.69 29.36 -20.73
C ALA A 541 -14.92 28.45 -20.92
N LEU A 542 -14.72 27.13 -21.11
CA LEU A 542 -15.80 26.17 -21.25
C LEU A 542 -16.55 26.00 -19.93
N VAL A 543 -15.82 25.94 -18.80
CA VAL A 543 -16.42 25.91 -17.46
C VAL A 543 -17.37 27.10 -17.28
N ARG A 544 -16.95 28.33 -17.60
CA ARG A 544 -17.81 29.52 -17.51
C ARG A 544 -19.04 29.44 -18.41
N ILE A 545 -18.88 28.98 -19.65
CA ILE A 545 -19.98 28.78 -20.59
C ILE A 545 -20.99 27.78 -20.03
N PHE A 546 -20.54 26.63 -19.52
CA PHE A 546 -21.41 25.63 -18.92
C PHE A 546 -22.09 26.14 -17.65
N LEU A 547 -21.36 26.84 -16.77
CA LEU A 547 -21.93 27.48 -15.57
C LEU A 547 -22.99 28.54 -15.92
N ASP A 548 -22.79 29.31 -16.99
CA ASP A 548 -23.78 30.29 -17.47
C ASP A 548 -25.06 29.63 -17.99
N ILE A 549 -24.95 28.49 -18.65
CA ILE A 549 -26.09 27.73 -19.20
C ILE A 549 -26.88 27.02 -18.09
N THR A 550 -26.21 26.56 -17.03
CA THR A 550 -26.84 25.85 -15.93
C THR A 550 -27.52 26.77 -14.91
N LYS A 551 -27.28 28.09 -14.96
CA LYS A 551 -27.98 29.09 -14.13
C LYS A 551 -29.51 28.96 -14.27
N GLY A 552 -30.17 28.46 -13.22
CA GLY A 552 -31.64 28.36 -13.11
C GLY A 552 -32.22 26.94 -13.20
N VAL A 553 -31.39 25.90 -13.36
CA VAL A 553 -31.76 24.49 -13.07
C VAL A 553 -31.21 24.15 -11.68
N VAL A 554 -31.67 23.05 -11.05
CA VAL A 554 -31.09 22.53 -9.79
C VAL A 554 -29.60 22.25 -10.02
N CYS A 555 -28.75 23.25 -9.77
CA CYS A 555 -27.31 23.21 -10.04
C CYS A 555 -26.57 22.19 -9.16
N ASP A 556 -27.20 21.79 -8.06
CA ASP A 556 -26.64 20.86 -7.08
C ASP A 556 -26.38 19.48 -7.71
N ASP A 557 -27.35 18.96 -8.47
CA ASP A 557 -27.28 17.64 -9.11
C ASP A 557 -26.24 17.53 -10.24
N VAL A 558 -25.58 18.64 -10.62
CA VAL A 558 -24.62 18.66 -11.75
C VAL A 558 -23.24 19.15 -11.32
N ILE A 559 -23.16 20.20 -10.51
CA ILE A 559 -21.88 20.77 -10.06
C ILE A 559 -21.26 19.93 -8.94
N ASN A 560 -22.08 19.27 -8.12
CA ASN A 560 -21.63 18.48 -6.97
C ASN A 560 -21.62 16.97 -7.23
N VAL A 561 -21.74 16.57 -8.50
CA VAL A 561 -21.57 15.17 -8.92
C VAL A 561 -20.16 14.72 -8.62
N ARG A 562 -20.05 13.48 -8.14
CA ARG A 562 -18.79 12.82 -7.82
C ARG A 562 -18.44 11.77 -8.86
N ASN A 563 -17.20 11.75 -9.30
CA ASN A 563 -16.66 10.68 -10.15
C ASN A 563 -16.32 9.42 -9.33
N ASP A 564 -15.73 8.39 -9.93
CA ASP A 564 -15.39 7.12 -9.26
C ASP A 564 -14.35 7.27 -8.13
N LEU A 565 -13.61 8.38 -8.11
CA LEU A 565 -12.71 8.78 -7.02
C LEU A 565 -13.39 9.65 -5.96
N TYR A 566 -14.72 9.78 -6.03
CA TYR A 566 -15.53 10.62 -5.18
C TYR A 566 -15.17 12.11 -5.27
N GLN A 567 -14.44 12.51 -6.32
CA GLN A 567 -14.03 13.89 -6.54
C GLN A 567 -15.12 14.65 -7.26
N THR A 568 -15.36 15.89 -6.84
CA THR A 568 -16.20 16.84 -7.57
C THR A 568 -15.35 17.67 -8.53
N PRO A 569 -15.94 18.40 -9.51
CA PRO A 569 -15.21 19.34 -10.35
C PRO A 569 -14.43 20.37 -9.54
N LEU A 570 -14.89 20.73 -8.33
CA LEU A 570 -14.19 21.61 -7.41
C LEU A 570 -12.89 20.97 -6.88
N HIS A 571 -12.91 19.68 -6.51
CA HIS A 571 -11.69 18.97 -6.09
C HIS A 571 -10.66 18.95 -7.22
N LEU A 572 -11.08 18.66 -8.46
CA LEU A 572 -10.20 18.66 -9.62
C LEU A 572 -9.65 20.06 -9.95
N ALA A 573 -10.44 21.11 -9.76
CA ALA A 573 -10.01 22.49 -10.00
C ALA A 573 -8.89 22.91 -9.03
N VAL A 574 -8.95 22.41 -7.79
CA VAL A 574 -7.89 22.60 -6.79
C VAL A 574 -6.65 21.77 -7.12
N ILE A 575 -6.82 20.47 -7.46
CA ILE A 575 -5.69 19.60 -7.86
C ILE A 575 -4.94 20.15 -9.07
N THR A 576 -5.66 20.73 -10.03
CA THR A 576 -5.09 21.35 -11.25
C THR A 576 -4.64 22.81 -11.05
N GLN A 577 -4.71 23.35 -9.83
CA GLN A 577 -4.26 24.70 -9.46
C GLN A 577 -4.94 25.84 -10.24
N GLN A 578 -6.23 25.68 -10.58
CA GLN A 578 -6.97 26.65 -11.38
C GLN A 578 -7.77 27.65 -10.52
N ALA A 579 -7.07 28.62 -9.93
CA ALA A 579 -7.61 29.67 -9.05
C ALA A 579 -8.90 30.35 -9.55
N ASP A 580 -8.94 30.76 -10.82
CA ASP A 580 -10.11 31.43 -11.40
C ASP A 580 -11.33 30.52 -11.50
N THR A 581 -11.12 29.25 -11.88
CA THR A 581 -12.22 28.28 -12.01
C THR A 581 -12.80 27.90 -10.66
N VAL A 582 -11.96 27.84 -9.62
CA VAL A 582 -12.40 27.64 -8.24
C VAL A 582 -13.36 28.75 -7.82
N GLN A 583 -13.02 30.03 -8.09
CA GLN A 583 -13.92 31.15 -7.81
C GLN A 583 -15.25 31.05 -8.57
N ASP A 584 -15.18 30.67 -9.85
CA ASP A 584 -16.37 30.58 -10.70
C ASP A 584 -17.30 29.43 -10.26
N ILE A 585 -16.74 28.28 -9.85
CA ILE A 585 -17.50 27.15 -9.30
C ILE A 585 -18.14 27.51 -7.95
N PHE A 586 -17.44 28.23 -7.06
CA PHE A 586 -18.04 28.71 -5.80
C PHE A 586 -19.21 29.66 -6.02
N LYS A 587 -19.08 30.62 -6.96
CA LYS A 587 -20.18 31.53 -7.32
C LYS A 587 -21.40 30.79 -7.85
N ALA A 588 -21.20 29.61 -8.44
CA ALA A 588 -22.25 28.77 -8.99
C ALA A 588 -22.87 27.77 -7.99
N GLY A 589 -22.38 27.72 -6.74
CA GLY A 589 -22.93 26.87 -5.69
C GLY A 589 -22.23 25.53 -5.52
N GLY A 590 -20.97 25.39 -5.93
CA GLY A 590 -20.18 24.19 -5.62
C GLY A 590 -20.01 24.00 -4.12
N ASP A 591 -20.31 22.79 -3.63
CA ASP A 591 -20.23 22.44 -2.20
C ASP A 591 -18.82 22.00 -1.82
N PRO A 592 -18.11 22.75 -0.95
CA PRO A 592 -16.78 22.40 -0.47
C PRO A 592 -16.78 21.39 0.69
N LEU A 593 -17.95 21.04 1.23
CA LEU A 593 -18.09 20.08 2.34
C LEU A 593 -17.94 18.63 1.88
N LEU A 594 -18.13 18.38 0.59
CA LEU A 594 -17.95 17.06 0.00
C LEU A 594 -16.48 16.66 0.08
N LEU A 595 -16.23 15.40 0.42
CA LEU A 595 -14.90 14.81 0.54
C LEU A 595 -14.64 13.85 -0.60
N ASP A 596 -13.38 13.72 -1.00
CA ASP A 596 -12.93 12.70 -1.95
C ASP A 596 -12.88 11.30 -1.32
N ARG A 597 -12.46 10.30 -2.10
CA ARG A 597 -12.37 8.89 -1.66
C ARG A 597 -11.44 8.69 -0.47
N ASP A 598 -10.42 9.52 -0.35
CA ASP A 598 -9.44 9.49 0.74
C ASP A 598 -9.89 10.36 1.94
N GLY A 599 -11.12 10.87 1.90
CA GLY A 599 -11.66 11.75 2.93
C GLY A 599 -11.03 13.15 2.92
N ASN A 600 -10.28 13.52 1.88
CA ASN A 600 -9.67 14.83 1.77
C ASN A 600 -10.75 15.86 1.41
N SER A 601 -10.80 16.92 2.22
CA SER A 601 -11.48 18.16 1.82
C SER A 601 -10.66 18.94 0.79
N VAL A 602 -11.29 19.91 0.13
CA VAL A 602 -10.62 20.83 -0.80
C VAL A 602 -9.41 21.56 -0.18
N LEU A 603 -9.40 21.78 1.13
CA LEU A 603 -8.26 22.38 1.84
C LEU A 603 -7.07 21.43 1.93
N HIS A 604 -7.30 20.14 2.18
CA HIS A 604 -6.25 19.12 2.18
C HIS A 604 -5.61 19.02 0.80
N LEU A 605 -6.43 19.01 -0.25
CA LEU A 605 -5.96 18.94 -1.64
C LEU A 605 -5.14 20.18 -2.03
N ALA A 606 -5.57 21.38 -1.63
CA ALA A 606 -4.82 22.61 -1.89
C ALA A 606 -3.44 22.59 -1.20
N CYS A 607 -3.38 22.10 0.04
CA CYS A 607 -2.11 21.95 0.77
C CYS A 607 -1.21 20.88 0.15
N LYS A 608 -1.79 19.75 -0.29
CA LYS A 608 -1.07 18.66 -0.97
C LYS A 608 -0.54 19.09 -2.35
N ALA A 609 -1.25 19.99 -3.04
CA ALA A 609 -0.83 20.55 -4.32
C ALA A 609 0.13 21.75 -4.17
N GLU A 610 0.47 22.13 -2.93
CA GLU A 610 1.37 23.26 -2.59
C GLU A 610 0.91 24.62 -3.14
N ASP A 611 -0.38 24.78 -3.44
CA ASP A 611 -0.90 25.99 -4.08
C ASP A 611 -1.53 26.97 -3.08
N ALA A 612 -0.71 27.94 -2.68
CA ALA A 612 -1.13 29.04 -1.81
C ALA A 612 -2.18 29.96 -2.47
N SER A 613 -2.22 30.05 -3.80
CA SER A 613 -3.12 30.97 -4.50
C SER A 613 -4.56 30.48 -4.43
N THR A 614 -4.83 29.22 -4.79
CA THR A 614 -6.15 28.61 -4.62
C THR A 614 -6.56 28.53 -3.16
N LEU A 615 -5.64 28.18 -2.25
CA LEU A 615 -5.90 28.15 -0.81
C LEU A 615 -6.33 29.52 -0.27
N SER A 616 -5.68 30.61 -0.69
CA SER A 616 -6.05 31.98 -0.28
C SER A 616 -7.45 32.38 -0.75
N ILE A 617 -7.91 31.83 -1.88
CA ILE A 617 -9.25 32.06 -2.41
C ILE A 617 -10.26 31.24 -1.61
N LEU A 618 -9.97 29.96 -1.39
CA LEU A 618 -10.80 29.05 -0.59
C LEU A 618 -11.08 29.67 0.79
N LEU A 619 -10.02 30.04 1.53
CA LEU A 619 -10.12 30.55 2.91
C LEU A 619 -10.88 31.87 3.05
N LYS A 620 -11.10 32.64 1.97
CA LYS A 620 -11.96 33.84 2.00
C LYS A 620 -13.45 33.51 2.14
N HIS A 621 -13.86 32.30 1.79
CA HIS A 621 -15.25 31.87 1.86
C HIS A 621 -15.61 31.38 3.27
N LYS A 622 -16.69 31.92 3.87
CA LYS A 622 -17.13 31.60 5.24
C LYS A 622 -17.40 30.11 5.49
N GLN A 623 -17.79 29.38 4.44
CA GLN A 623 -18.03 27.93 4.51
C GLN A 623 -16.77 27.13 4.86
N MET A 624 -15.57 27.67 4.61
CA MET A 624 -14.30 26.98 4.91
C MET A 624 -14.00 26.88 6.41
N LEU A 625 -14.51 27.81 7.22
CA LEU A 625 -14.22 27.85 8.66
C LEU A 625 -14.74 26.61 9.39
N GLY A 626 -15.77 25.96 8.87
CA GLY A 626 -16.29 24.69 9.42
C GLY A 626 -15.44 23.46 9.07
N ILE A 627 -14.60 23.52 8.03
CA ILE A 627 -13.83 22.37 7.52
C ILE A 627 -12.32 22.49 7.75
N ILE A 628 -11.84 23.61 8.28
CA ILE A 628 -10.41 23.90 8.47
C ILE A 628 -9.70 22.93 9.42
N ASN A 629 -10.45 22.29 10.32
CA ASN A 629 -9.95 21.33 11.31
C ASN A 629 -10.54 19.91 11.11
N LEU A 630 -11.17 19.63 9.96
CA LEU A 630 -11.66 18.28 9.68
C LEU A 630 -10.49 17.36 9.33
N PRO A 631 -10.38 16.18 9.94
CA PRO A 631 -9.38 15.19 9.54
C PRO A 631 -9.82 14.43 8.28
N ASN A 632 -8.86 14.06 7.45
CA ASN A 632 -9.08 13.10 6.35
C ASN A 632 -9.10 11.64 6.84
N ASN A 633 -9.22 10.65 5.95
CA ASN A 633 -9.23 9.23 6.35
C ASN A 633 -7.91 8.75 6.98
N ASP A 634 -6.81 9.48 6.74
CA ASP A 634 -5.53 9.25 7.41
C ASP A 634 -5.46 9.88 8.80
N GLY A 635 -6.51 10.56 9.26
CA GLY A 635 -6.55 11.24 10.54
C GLY A 635 -5.78 12.57 10.56
N LEU A 636 -5.42 13.11 9.40
CA LEU A 636 -4.62 14.33 9.25
C LEU A 636 -5.53 15.54 8.99
N ASN A 637 -5.32 16.63 9.71
CA ASN A 637 -5.93 17.92 9.44
C ASN A 637 -5.20 18.63 8.27
N PRO A 638 -5.81 19.67 7.65
CA PRO A 638 -5.15 20.43 6.58
C PRO A 638 -3.79 21.01 6.98
N VAL A 639 -3.64 21.43 8.25
CA VAL A 639 -2.36 21.92 8.81
C VAL A 639 -1.28 20.83 8.77
N HIS A 640 -1.63 19.58 9.13
CA HIS A 640 -0.70 18.46 9.07
C HIS A 640 -0.26 18.18 7.63
N VAL A 641 -1.19 18.22 6.67
CA VAL A 641 -0.87 18.04 5.25
C VAL A 641 0.03 19.16 4.73
N ALA A 642 -0.18 20.41 5.14
CA ALA A 642 0.68 21.55 4.75
C ALA A 642 2.12 21.40 5.27
N VAL A 643 2.28 20.91 6.51
CA VAL A 643 3.60 20.58 7.09
C VAL A 643 4.23 19.41 6.34
N LEU A 644 3.48 18.33 6.09
CA LEU A 644 3.99 17.16 5.38
C LEU A 644 4.42 17.47 3.93
N ALA A 645 3.68 18.35 3.24
CA ALA A 645 3.99 18.86 1.92
C ALA A 645 5.12 19.93 1.91
N ASN A 646 5.68 20.27 3.08
CA ASN A 646 6.73 21.28 3.24
C ASN A 646 6.39 22.67 2.65
N CYS A 647 5.11 23.07 2.73
CA CYS A 647 4.65 24.32 2.12
C CYS A 647 4.43 25.43 3.17
N MET A 648 5.47 26.26 3.37
CA MET A 648 5.44 27.39 4.32
C MET A 648 4.30 28.38 4.05
N LEU A 649 4.02 28.68 2.78
CA LEU A 649 2.99 29.64 2.41
C LEU A 649 1.58 29.13 2.74
N CYS A 650 1.30 27.84 2.47
CA CYS A 650 0.03 27.24 2.83
C CYS A 650 -0.16 27.18 4.35
N LEU A 651 0.90 26.84 5.08
CA LEU A 651 0.88 26.82 6.54
C LEU A 651 0.53 28.19 7.13
N ARG A 652 1.19 29.26 6.67
CA ARG A 652 0.89 30.64 7.11
C ARG A 652 -0.53 31.07 6.81
N LEU A 653 -1.05 30.70 5.63
CA LEU A 653 -2.43 31.01 5.26
C LEU A 653 -3.43 30.29 6.17
N LEU A 654 -3.20 29.02 6.50
CA LEU A 654 -4.04 28.26 7.44
C LEU A 654 -4.00 28.85 8.86
N ILE A 655 -2.81 29.21 9.36
CA ILE A 655 -2.65 29.87 10.67
C ILE A 655 -3.40 31.20 10.69
N SER A 656 -3.25 32.03 9.65
CA SER A 656 -3.95 33.32 9.53
C SER A 656 -5.48 33.18 9.44
N ALA A 657 -5.95 32.03 8.96
CA ALA A 657 -7.37 31.70 8.86
C ALA A 657 -7.94 31.05 10.14
N GLY A 658 -7.12 30.86 11.18
CA GLY A 658 -7.55 30.31 12.47
C GLY A 658 -7.59 28.79 12.53
N ALA A 659 -6.75 28.11 11.74
CA ALA A 659 -6.59 26.66 11.86
C ALA A 659 -6.00 26.27 13.22
N ASP A 660 -6.48 25.18 13.81
CA ASP A 660 -5.95 24.68 15.08
C ASP A 660 -4.60 23.99 14.86
N VAL A 661 -3.53 24.67 15.25
CA VAL A 661 -2.14 24.19 15.14
C VAL A 661 -1.84 23.08 16.14
N ASN A 662 -2.60 23.01 17.23
CA ASN A 662 -2.41 22.05 18.32
C ASN A 662 -3.28 20.80 18.15
N ALA A 663 -4.07 20.72 17.08
CA ALA A 663 -4.81 19.52 16.73
C ALA A 663 -3.85 18.33 16.61
N GLN A 664 -4.26 17.19 17.15
CA GLN A 664 -3.50 15.95 17.09
C GLN A 664 -4.03 15.07 15.96
N GLU A 665 -3.15 14.47 15.16
CA GLU A 665 -3.56 13.48 14.18
C GLU A 665 -3.98 12.16 14.84
N GLN A 666 -4.90 11.42 14.18
CA GLN A 666 -5.61 10.32 14.83
C GLN A 666 -4.82 9.00 14.94
N LYS A 667 -3.69 8.83 14.26
CA LYS A 667 -2.91 7.57 14.25
C LYS A 667 -1.94 7.48 15.43
N SER A 668 -1.21 8.54 15.74
CA SER A 668 -0.18 8.58 16.80
C SER A 668 -0.29 9.78 17.75
N GLY A 669 -1.30 10.63 17.58
CA GLY A 669 -1.50 11.82 18.41
C GLY A 669 -0.49 12.93 18.14
N LYS A 670 0.19 12.93 16.98
CA LYS A 670 1.19 13.95 16.64
C LYS A 670 0.52 15.28 16.31
N SER A 671 1.03 16.37 16.88
CA SER A 671 0.67 17.73 16.43
C SER A 671 1.50 18.15 15.21
N ALA A 672 1.10 19.25 14.55
CA ALA A 672 1.86 19.84 13.44
C ALA A 672 3.34 20.10 13.79
N LEU A 673 3.63 20.49 15.03
CA LEU A 673 4.99 20.71 15.52
C LEU A 673 5.80 19.41 15.59
N HIS A 674 5.20 18.29 16.01
CA HIS A 674 5.86 16.99 16.00
C HIS A 674 6.27 16.58 14.58
N LEU A 675 5.38 16.77 13.61
CA LEU A 675 5.63 16.44 12.21
C LEU A 675 6.75 17.31 11.61
N ALA A 676 6.78 18.61 11.92
CA ALA A 676 7.84 19.50 11.46
C ALA A 676 9.22 19.12 12.04
N VAL A 677 9.25 18.72 13.32
CA VAL A 677 10.47 18.24 13.99
C VAL A 677 10.91 16.88 13.45
N GLU A 678 9.97 15.98 13.16
CA GLU A 678 10.26 14.67 12.56
C GLU A 678 10.89 14.79 11.15
N GLN A 679 10.49 15.80 10.38
CA GLN A 679 11.08 16.15 9.09
C GLN A 679 12.41 16.95 9.19
N ASP A 680 12.90 17.24 10.39
CA ASP A 680 14.06 18.08 10.67
C ASP A 680 13.96 19.50 10.05
N ASN A 681 12.74 20.05 9.99
CA ASN A 681 12.48 21.33 9.33
C ASN A 681 12.37 22.50 10.31
N ILE A 682 13.48 23.19 10.52
CA ILE A 682 13.62 24.32 11.44
C ILE A 682 12.70 25.49 11.05
N SER A 683 12.53 25.76 9.76
CA SER A 683 11.73 26.89 9.30
C SER A 683 10.24 26.69 9.62
N LEU A 684 9.69 25.50 9.34
CA LEU A 684 8.31 25.17 9.68
C LEU A 684 8.09 25.11 11.19
N ALA A 685 9.01 24.50 11.94
CA ALA A 685 8.95 24.49 13.40
C ALA A 685 8.97 25.91 13.98
N GLY A 686 9.83 26.79 13.47
CA GLY A 686 9.89 28.20 13.87
C GLY A 686 8.61 28.98 13.53
N CYS A 687 8.01 28.74 12.36
CA CYS A 687 6.72 29.36 11.99
C CYS A 687 5.59 28.90 12.92
N LEU A 688 5.50 27.60 13.22
CA LEU A 688 4.50 27.06 14.14
C LEU A 688 4.64 27.64 15.55
N LEU A 689 5.86 27.81 16.05
CA LEU A 689 6.15 28.33 17.38
C LEU A 689 5.97 29.84 17.51
N LEU A 690 6.35 30.62 16.49
CA LEU A 690 6.36 32.09 16.55
C LEU A 690 5.09 32.73 15.98
N GLU A 691 4.48 32.13 14.96
CA GLU A 691 3.32 32.69 14.26
C GLU A 691 2.03 31.92 14.60
N GLY A 692 2.12 30.63 14.93
CA GLY A 692 0.97 29.74 15.16
C GLY A 692 0.66 29.43 16.62
N ASP A 693 1.38 30.02 17.58
CA ASP A 693 1.27 29.75 19.03
C ASP A 693 1.20 28.24 19.38
N ALA A 694 2.00 27.42 18.69
CA ALA A 694 2.04 25.98 18.91
C ALA A 694 2.51 25.63 20.33
N CYS A 695 1.80 24.74 21.01
CA CYS A 695 2.13 24.26 22.34
C CYS A 695 3.37 23.36 22.28
N VAL A 696 4.47 23.89 22.82
CA VAL A 696 5.81 23.27 22.74
C VAL A 696 5.87 21.91 23.43
N ASP A 697 5.10 21.73 24.50
CA ASP A 697 5.07 20.52 25.33
C ASP A 697 3.87 19.61 25.03
N SER A 698 3.25 19.75 23.86
CA SER A 698 2.20 18.83 23.41
C SER A 698 2.72 17.39 23.43
N THR A 699 1.94 16.42 23.87
CA THR A 699 2.36 15.01 23.91
C THR A 699 1.67 14.18 22.82
N THR A 700 2.36 13.20 22.28
CA THR A 700 1.77 12.14 21.43
C THR A 700 1.02 11.11 22.28
N TYR A 701 0.35 10.13 21.66
CA TYR A 701 -0.28 9.03 22.39
C TYR A 701 0.73 8.19 23.19
N ASP A 702 2.00 8.17 22.76
CA ASP A 702 3.11 7.54 23.48
C ASP A 702 3.73 8.47 24.56
N GLY A 703 3.12 9.63 24.83
CA GLY A 703 3.64 10.62 25.78
C GLY A 703 4.89 11.39 25.32
N ASN A 704 5.41 11.14 24.12
CA ASN A 704 6.55 11.88 23.59
C ASN A 704 6.18 13.32 23.25
N THR A 705 6.98 14.28 23.69
CA THR A 705 6.92 15.69 23.28
C THR A 705 7.76 15.95 22.01
N PRO A 706 7.61 17.08 21.31
CA PRO A 706 8.47 17.42 20.16
C PRO A 706 9.96 17.42 20.54
N LEU A 707 10.29 17.76 21.80
CA LEU A 707 11.65 17.72 22.31
C LEU A 707 12.21 16.28 22.36
N HIS A 708 11.41 15.28 22.74
CA HIS A 708 11.82 13.87 22.70
C HIS A 708 12.26 13.46 21.29
N ILE A 709 11.48 13.87 20.28
CA ILE A 709 11.76 13.54 18.87
C ILE A 709 13.03 14.27 18.39
N ALA A 710 13.17 15.56 18.68
CA ALA A 710 14.35 16.34 18.28
C ALA A 710 15.65 15.77 18.87
N VAL A 711 15.61 15.39 20.14
CA VAL A 711 16.74 14.83 20.89
C VAL A 711 17.09 13.43 20.41
N GLY A 712 16.10 12.55 20.23
CA GLY A 712 16.33 11.20 19.71
C GLY A 712 16.89 11.15 18.28
N ARG A 713 16.67 12.22 17.49
CA ARG A 713 17.30 12.39 16.17
C ARG A 713 18.67 13.05 16.22
N GLY A 714 19.08 13.60 17.37
CA GLY A 714 20.35 14.33 17.53
C GLY A 714 20.37 15.72 16.86
N SER A 715 19.21 16.34 16.60
CA SER A 715 19.16 17.65 15.94
C SER A 715 19.43 18.77 16.94
N THR A 716 20.68 19.27 16.96
CA THR A 716 21.12 20.35 17.88
C THR A 716 20.36 21.66 17.65
N LYS A 717 20.07 21.98 16.38
CA LYS A 717 19.36 23.21 15.99
C LYS A 717 17.90 23.19 16.45
N LEU A 718 17.18 22.09 16.24
CA LEU A 718 15.78 21.97 16.68
C LEU A 718 15.68 21.87 18.20
N THR A 719 16.61 21.16 18.85
CA THR A 719 16.68 21.11 20.32
C THR A 719 16.88 22.50 20.90
N ALA A 720 17.79 23.30 20.33
CA ALA A 720 18.01 24.68 20.75
C ALA A 720 16.78 25.57 20.52
N LEU A 721 16.11 25.43 19.37
CA LEU A 721 14.89 26.17 19.04
C LEU A 721 13.75 25.85 20.03
N LEU A 722 13.48 24.57 20.28
CA LEU A 722 12.44 24.13 21.21
C LEU A 722 12.75 24.56 22.65
N LYS A 723 14.02 24.45 23.08
CA LYS A 723 14.43 24.91 24.42
C LYS A 723 14.30 26.42 24.57
N ALA A 724 14.64 27.19 23.53
CA ALA A 724 14.44 28.65 23.50
C ALA A 724 12.95 29.03 23.49
N ALA A 725 12.10 28.22 22.89
CA ALA A 725 10.64 28.37 22.92
C ALA A 725 10.00 27.94 24.25
N GLY A 726 10.79 27.43 25.21
CA GLY A 726 10.34 27.09 26.56
C GLY A 726 10.06 25.61 26.81
N ALA A 727 10.49 24.69 25.95
CA ALA A 727 10.27 23.25 26.11
C ALA A 727 10.83 22.71 27.44
N ASP A 728 10.04 21.90 28.14
CA ASP A 728 10.47 21.22 29.34
C ASP A 728 11.25 19.93 29.01
N SER A 729 12.42 19.80 29.61
CA SER A 729 13.33 18.66 29.47
C SER A 729 13.04 17.52 30.44
N PHE A 730 12.08 17.69 31.36
CA PHE A 730 11.76 16.71 32.41
C PHE A 730 10.46 15.93 32.20
N ILE A 731 9.67 16.26 31.17
CA ILE A 731 8.44 15.54 30.83
C ILE A 731 8.79 14.10 30.46
N GLU A 732 8.03 13.13 30.96
CA GLU A 732 8.26 11.70 30.75
C GLU A 732 7.30 11.15 29.69
N SER A 733 7.80 10.32 28.77
CA SER A 733 6.98 9.58 27.80
C SER A 733 6.35 8.33 28.41
N PHE A 734 5.22 7.85 27.89
CA PHE A 734 4.61 6.60 28.35
C PHE A 734 5.19 5.42 27.56
N GLU A 735 5.87 4.49 28.24
CA GLU A 735 6.26 3.21 27.63
C GLU A 735 5.09 2.21 27.76
N PRO A 736 4.56 1.64 26.67
CA PRO A 736 3.55 0.60 26.77
C PRO A 736 4.11 -0.61 27.51
N LEU A 737 3.41 -1.00 28.57
CA LEU A 737 3.67 -2.23 29.34
C LEU A 737 3.92 -3.41 28.40
N TYR A 738 4.95 -4.19 28.76
CA TYR A 738 5.24 -5.53 28.27
C TYR A 738 4.00 -6.24 27.69
N SER A 739 4.15 -6.79 26.48
CA SER A 739 3.23 -7.80 25.97
C SER A 739 3.07 -8.92 27.01
N PHE A 740 1.85 -9.14 27.48
CA PHE A 740 1.42 -10.21 28.41
C PHE A 740 1.68 -11.66 27.92
N GLU A 741 2.58 -11.88 26.96
CA GLU A 741 2.87 -13.22 26.42
C GLU A 741 4.11 -13.89 27.03
N ASP A 742 4.92 -13.19 27.83
CA ASP A 742 6.16 -13.74 28.40
C ASP A 742 6.23 -13.74 29.96
N ALA A 743 5.13 -13.56 30.68
CA ALA A 743 5.11 -13.59 32.15
C ALA A 743 4.18 -14.69 32.70
N GLN A 744 4.60 -15.94 32.55
CA GLN A 744 4.25 -17.00 33.49
C GLN A 744 5.53 -17.69 33.96
N ASP A 745 6.38 -16.90 34.62
CA ASP A 745 7.30 -17.41 35.62
C ASP A 745 6.99 -16.69 36.93
N GLU A 746 6.83 -17.50 37.97
CA GLU A 746 6.49 -17.11 39.33
C GLU A 746 7.51 -16.11 39.89
N ASP A 747 7.03 -14.98 40.43
CA ASP A 747 7.35 -14.52 41.79
C ASP A 747 6.72 -13.12 42.02
N ASP A 748 5.96 -13.00 43.11
CA ASP A 748 5.35 -11.74 43.59
C ASP A 748 6.43 -10.68 43.90
N VAL A 749 6.81 -9.89 42.89
CA VAL A 749 7.56 -8.65 43.09
C VAL A 749 6.68 -7.50 42.62
N ASP A 750 6.29 -6.66 43.57
CA ASP A 750 5.63 -5.36 43.40
C ASP A 750 6.07 -4.69 42.08
N GLU A 751 5.25 -4.79 41.04
CA GLU A 751 5.50 -4.16 39.74
C GLU A 751 5.31 -2.65 39.91
N GLY A 752 6.39 -2.02 40.39
CA GLY A 752 6.51 -0.57 40.44
C GLY A 752 6.27 0.01 39.04
N ILE A 753 5.46 1.06 39.00
CA ILE A 753 5.29 1.92 37.82
C ILE A 753 6.69 2.28 37.32
N VAL A 754 7.09 1.74 36.16
CA VAL A 754 8.34 2.10 35.51
C VAL A 754 8.19 3.57 35.07
N PRO A 755 8.99 4.50 35.60
CA PRO A 755 8.93 5.90 35.20
C PRO A 755 9.26 6.02 33.71
N GLY A 756 8.56 6.91 33.01
CA GLY A 756 8.76 7.13 31.59
C GLY A 756 10.15 7.71 31.28
N THR A 757 10.62 7.56 30.03
CA THR A 757 11.90 8.15 29.60
C THR A 757 11.79 9.67 29.44
N LYS A 758 12.76 10.42 29.98
CA LYS A 758 12.85 11.88 29.79
C LYS A 758 13.64 12.21 28.52
N PRO A 759 13.44 13.39 27.89
CA PRO A 759 14.27 13.86 26.78
C PRO A 759 15.76 13.86 27.12
N LEU A 760 16.11 14.15 28.38
CA LEU A 760 17.50 14.14 28.83
C LEU A 760 18.15 12.75 28.72
N ASP A 761 17.38 11.70 28.98
CA ASP A 761 17.84 10.31 28.99
C ASP A 761 17.96 9.73 27.56
N ILE A 762 17.31 10.38 26.59
CA ILE A 762 17.30 10.00 25.16
C ILE A 762 18.47 10.63 24.38
N ALA A 763 19.17 11.61 24.95
CA ALA A 763 20.20 12.37 24.24
C ALA A 763 21.34 11.48 23.70
N THR A 764 21.40 11.35 22.36
CA THR A 764 22.40 10.51 21.68
C THR A 764 23.75 11.19 21.46
N SER A 765 23.82 12.52 21.60
CA SER A 765 25.02 13.32 21.32
C SER A 765 25.33 14.30 22.45
N ASP A 766 26.61 14.42 22.79
CA ASP A 766 27.09 15.30 23.88
C ASP A 766 26.69 16.78 23.67
N GLU A 767 26.67 17.26 22.42
CA GLU A 767 26.24 18.63 22.09
C GLU A 767 24.76 18.88 22.43
N VAL A 768 23.90 17.89 22.19
CA VAL A 768 22.47 17.97 22.53
C VAL A 768 22.28 17.92 24.05
N LEU A 769 23.06 17.10 24.75
CA LEU A 769 23.06 17.04 26.21
C LEU A 769 23.51 18.38 26.84
N GLU A 770 24.53 19.03 26.27
CA GLU A 770 24.97 20.37 26.70
C GLU A 770 23.87 21.43 26.52
N ILE A 771 23.15 21.41 25.39
CA ILE A 771 22.05 22.34 25.11
C ILE A 771 20.87 22.12 26.07
N LEU A 772 20.51 20.86 26.35
CA LEU A 772 19.45 20.51 27.29
C LEU A 772 19.76 20.97 28.73
N ASN A 773 21.04 20.92 29.12
CA ASN A 773 21.54 21.42 30.41
C ASN A 773 21.69 22.96 30.45
N GLY A 774 21.31 23.68 29.39
CA GLY A 774 21.25 25.14 29.37
C GLY A 774 22.50 25.83 28.81
N MET A 775 23.41 25.11 28.15
CA MET A 775 24.54 25.74 27.46
C MET A 775 24.07 26.40 26.15
N PRO A 776 24.54 27.62 25.82
CA PRO A 776 24.16 28.28 24.57
C PRO A 776 24.68 27.49 23.36
N TYR A 777 23.82 27.30 22.36
CA TYR A 777 24.15 26.64 21.11
C TYR A 777 25.37 27.30 20.44
N LYS A 778 26.44 26.52 20.21
CA LYS A 778 27.63 26.97 19.47
C LYS A 778 27.52 26.47 18.03
N SER A 779 27.24 27.37 17.10
CA SER A 779 27.18 27.04 15.67
C SER A 779 28.54 26.54 15.17
N ALA A 780 28.58 25.34 14.57
CA ALA A 780 29.76 24.78 13.91
C ALA A 780 29.98 25.33 12.48
N VAL A 781 29.59 26.58 12.22
CA VAL A 781 29.86 27.26 10.96
C VAL A 781 31.03 28.22 11.19
N SER A 782 32.16 27.86 10.60
CA SER A 782 33.27 28.75 10.29
C SER A 782 32.77 30.10 9.81
N HIS A 783 33.30 31.18 10.40
CA HIS A 783 33.31 32.52 9.82
C HIS A 783 33.51 32.48 8.29
N GLU A 784 32.44 32.62 7.50
CA GLU A 784 32.36 33.22 6.15
C GLU A 784 30.88 33.32 5.75
N ASP A 785 30.17 34.14 6.51
CA ASP A 785 29.20 35.13 6.01
C ASP A 785 28.89 36.00 7.22
N SER A 786 29.89 36.81 7.57
CA SER A 786 29.63 38.00 8.37
C SER A 786 28.57 38.79 7.62
N LEU A 787 27.34 38.83 8.14
CA LEU A 787 26.52 40.02 7.97
C LEU A 787 27.46 41.18 8.25
N SER A 788 27.77 41.98 7.23
CA SER A 788 28.72 43.08 7.31
C SER A 788 28.39 43.87 8.56
N GLN A 789 29.28 43.82 9.55
CA GLN A 789 29.07 44.50 10.82
C GLN A 789 28.93 45.98 10.49
N GLY A 790 27.70 46.51 10.54
CA GLY A 790 27.38 47.82 9.99
C GLY A 790 28.23 48.94 10.59
N ASP A 791 28.51 49.96 9.77
CA ASP A 791 29.44 51.06 10.11
C ASP A 791 28.86 52.07 11.13
N MET A 792 27.69 51.79 11.71
CA MET A 792 26.93 52.69 12.60
C MET A 792 27.69 53.06 13.90
N LYS A 793 28.71 52.28 14.27
CA LYS A 793 29.63 52.57 15.38
C LYS A 793 30.48 53.83 15.13
N ASN A 794 30.67 54.23 13.88
CA ASN A 794 31.48 55.40 13.52
C ASN A 794 30.75 56.73 13.73
N LEU A 795 29.45 56.72 14.05
CA LEU A 795 28.68 57.92 14.41
C LEU A 795 28.89 58.30 15.88
N SER A 796 29.35 59.53 16.12
CA SER A 796 29.54 60.05 17.48
C SER A 796 28.23 60.08 18.26
N GLU A 797 28.29 59.81 19.57
CA GLU A 797 27.10 59.78 20.44
C GLU A 797 26.29 61.09 20.41
N LYS A 798 26.94 62.23 20.17
CA LYS A 798 26.29 63.53 20.05
C LYS A 798 25.35 63.62 18.84
N VAL A 799 25.69 62.94 17.74
CA VAL A 799 24.86 62.89 16.52
C VAL A 799 23.73 61.89 16.68
N LYS A 800 23.97 60.74 17.33
CA LYS A 800 22.90 59.79 17.70
C LYS A 800 21.83 60.46 18.58
N GLN A 801 22.24 61.26 19.57
CA GLN A 801 21.31 62.03 20.42
C GLN A 801 20.51 63.10 19.65
N GLN A 802 21.13 63.74 18.64
CA GLN A 802 20.43 64.67 17.76
C GLN A 802 19.40 63.95 16.87
N LEU A 803 19.75 62.76 16.36
CA LEU A 803 18.84 61.93 15.57
C LEU A 803 17.63 61.44 16.38
N TYR A 804 17.84 61.05 17.65
CA TYR A 804 16.73 60.66 18.54
C TYR A 804 15.74 61.81 18.73
N THR A 805 16.26 63.01 19.01
CA THR A 805 15.44 64.23 19.20
C THR A 805 14.66 64.59 17.93
N LEU A 806 15.25 64.45 16.76
CA LEU A 806 14.61 64.78 15.48
C LEU A 806 13.54 63.75 15.07
N LEU A 807 13.78 62.46 15.34
CA LEU A 807 12.89 61.35 14.98
C LEU A 807 11.75 61.12 16.01
N GLU A 808 11.83 61.77 17.17
CA GLU A 808 10.76 61.82 18.19
C GLU A 808 9.77 62.97 17.98
N SER A 809 9.95 63.79 16.94
CA SER A 809 8.99 64.81 16.55
C SER A 809 7.63 64.18 16.13
N GLN A 810 6.52 64.83 16.46
CA GLN A 810 5.15 64.33 16.20
C GLN A 810 4.69 64.50 14.74
N ASP A 811 5.61 64.70 13.80
CA ASP A 811 5.28 64.79 12.39
C ASP A 811 4.93 63.40 11.83
N LEU A 812 3.77 63.29 11.19
CA LEU A 812 3.20 62.01 10.72
C LEU A 812 4.09 61.30 9.69
N ASP A 813 4.83 62.05 8.88
CA ASP A 813 5.67 61.51 7.81
C ASP A 813 7.17 61.42 8.16
N LYS A 814 7.58 62.03 9.27
CA LYS A 814 9.00 62.16 9.69
C LYS A 814 9.29 61.52 11.05
N ASN A 815 8.46 60.56 11.46
CA ASN A 815 8.62 59.86 12.72
C ASN A 815 9.48 58.58 12.58
N TRP A 816 9.96 58.10 13.72
CA TRP A 816 10.73 56.86 13.84
C TRP A 816 9.99 55.60 13.31
N ALA A 817 8.65 55.59 13.29
CA ALA A 817 7.87 54.42 12.85
C ALA A 817 7.85 54.29 11.32
N THR A 818 7.81 55.42 10.61
CA THR A 818 7.98 55.49 9.16
C THR A 818 9.40 55.11 8.78
N LEU A 819 10.39 55.54 9.56
CA LEU A 819 11.79 55.11 9.38
C LEU A 819 11.93 53.59 9.58
N ALA A 820 11.26 53.01 10.60
CA ALA A 820 11.23 51.57 10.83
C ALA A 820 10.71 50.79 9.61
N GLN A 821 9.61 51.26 9.01
CA GLN A 821 9.04 50.62 7.83
C GLN A 821 10.01 50.69 6.64
N LYS A 822 10.68 51.83 6.41
CA LYS A 822 11.63 51.98 5.31
C LYS A 822 12.92 51.18 5.49
N LEU A 823 13.37 50.99 6.73
CA LEU A 823 14.53 50.17 7.06
C LEU A 823 14.19 48.66 7.14
N GLY A 824 12.97 48.25 6.80
CA GLY A 824 12.56 46.84 6.84
C GLY A 824 12.26 46.31 8.25
N LEU A 825 12.30 47.16 9.28
CA LEU A 825 12.04 46.85 10.69
C LEU A 825 10.58 47.15 11.12
N GLY A 826 9.67 47.35 10.16
CA GLY A 826 8.28 47.74 10.43
C GLY A 826 7.48 46.74 11.28
N MET A 827 7.86 45.46 11.26
CA MET A 827 7.26 44.39 12.07
C MET A 827 7.49 44.59 13.58
N LEU A 828 8.56 45.28 13.96
CA LEU A 828 8.93 45.55 15.35
C LEU A 828 8.34 46.87 15.87
N ASN A 829 7.54 47.58 15.08
CA ASN A 829 6.95 48.86 15.48
C ASN A 829 6.16 48.77 16.79
N ASN A 830 5.42 47.68 17.01
CA ASN A 830 4.68 47.49 18.25
C ASN A 830 5.61 47.30 19.46
N ALA A 831 6.74 46.61 19.28
CA ALA A 831 7.75 46.45 20.32
C ALA A 831 8.48 47.77 20.62
N PHE A 832 8.80 48.56 19.59
CA PHE A 832 9.44 49.87 19.75
C PHE A 832 8.51 50.91 20.40
N ARG A 833 7.19 50.87 20.13
CA ARG A 833 6.20 51.76 20.77
C ARG A 833 6.13 51.58 22.29
N LEU A 834 6.43 50.39 22.79
CA LEU A 834 6.39 50.06 24.21
C LEU A 834 7.68 50.46 24.95
N SER A 835 8.72 50.87 24.21
CA SER A 835 9.99 51.33 24.79
C SER A 835 9.91 52.80 25.22
N PRO A 836 10.56 53.20 26.32
CA PRO A 836 10.59 54.60 26.79
C PRO A 836 11.23 55.59 25.79
N LEU A 837 12.08 55.11 24.87
CA LEU A 837 12.69 55.90 23.78
C LEU A 837 12.66 55.10 22.47
N PRO A 838 11.55 55.13 21.71
CA PRO A 838 11.37 54.30 20.52
C PRO A 838 12.41 54.54 19.42
N SER A 839 12.83 55.80 19.24
CA SER A 839 13.82 56.20 18.22
C SER A 839 15.21 55.62 18.50
N LYS A 840 15.59 55.56 19.78
CA LYS A 840 16.84 54.96 20.25
C LYS A 840 16.80 53.44 20.09
N THR A 841 15.74 52.80 20.56
CA THR A 841 15.60 51.34 20.45
C THR A 841 15.58 50.88 19.00
N LEU A 842 14.95 51.64 18.10
CA LEU A 842 15.00 51.39 16.67
C LEU A 842 16.44 51.39 16.14
N LEU A 843 17.21 52.47 16.38
CA LEU A 843 18.56 52.62 15.84
C LEU A 843 19.54 51.63 16.48
N ASP A 844 19.38 51.31 17.77
CA ASP A 844 20.18 50.27 18.44
C ASP A 844 19.89 48.88 17.84
N ASN A 845 18.63 48.56 17.55
CA ASN A 845 18.27 47.29 16.89
C ASN A 845 18.72 47.27 15.42
N PHE A 846 18.68 48.41 14.72
CA PHE A 846 19.19 48.54 13.36
C PHE A 846 20.72 48.36 13.31
N GLU A 847 21.44 48.88 14.31
CA GLU A 847 22.88 48.65 14.48
C GLU A 847 23.21 47.17 14.74
N VAL A 848 22.45 46.51 15.62
CA VAL A 848 22.60 45.07 15.90
C VAL A 848 22.24 44.22 14.67
N SER A 849 21.31 44.69 13.83
CA SER A 849 20.91 44.04 12.57
C SER A 849 21.93 44.24 11.43
N GLY A 850 23.04 44.94 11.66
CA GLY A 850 24.09 45.16 10.66
C GLY A 850 23.81 46.30 9.68
N GLY A 851 22.89 47.21 10.00
CA GLY A 851 22.52 48.33 9.14
C GLY A 851 23.65 49.33 8.88
N THR A 852 23.78 49.79 7.64
CA THR A 852 24.84 50.72 7.25
C THR A 852 24.43 52.18 7.37
N ILE A 853 25.41 53.08 7.53
CA ILE A 853 25.16 54.54 7.54
C ILE A 853 24.54 55.00 6.20
N ARG A 854 24.93 54.35 5.10
CA ARG A 854 24.42 54.67 3.76
C ARG A 854 22.93 54.38 3.62
N GLU A 855 22.48 53.22 4.09
CA GLU A 855 21.06 52.84 4.08
C GLU A 855 20.22 53.74 4.99
N LEU A 856 20.76 54.11 6.15
CA LEU A 856 20.12 55.08 7.03
C LEU A 856 19.99 56.45 6.36
N LEU A 857 21.03 56.93 5.68
CA LEU A 857 21.01 58.19 4.93
C LEU A 857 20.02 58.15 3.77
N ASP A 858 19.97 57.05 3.00
CA ASP A 858 19.03 56.89 1.90
C ASP A 858 17.59 56.85 2.39
N ALA A 859 17.31 56.15 3.50
CA ALA A 859 15.98 56.14 4.12
C ALA A 859 15.57 57.55 4.64
N LEU A 860 16.49 58.27 5.30
CA LEU A 860 16.25 59.64 5.79
C LEU A 860 16.07 60.66 4.64
N LYS A 861 16.80 60.49 3.52
CA LYS A 861 16.62 61.30 2.29
C LYS A 861 15.26 61.06 1.67
N GLN A 862 14.80 59.80 1.63
CA GLN A 862 13.47 59.44 1.16
C GLN A 862 12.33 59.86 2.11
N MET A 863 12.64 60.22 3.36
CA MET A 863 11.69 60.81 4.31
C MET A 863 11.75 62.35 4.31
N HIS A 864 12.60 62.95 3.47
CA HIS A 864 12.84 64.40 3.41
C HIS A 864 13.24 65.02 4.78
N CYS A 865 13.97 64.27 5.61
CA CYS A 865 14.55 64.75 6.87
C CYS A 865 15.93 65.37 6.65
N THR A 866 15.98 66.55 6.02
CA THR A 866 17.22 67.23 5.61
C THR A 866 18.16 67.57 6.78
N GLU A 867 17.61 67.96 7.93
CA GLU A 867 18.38 68.31 9.14
C GLU A 867 19.13 67.09 9.72
N ALA A 868 18.50 65.91 9.69
CA ALA A 868 19.11 64.65 10.13
C ALA A 868 20.22 64.19 9.18
N VAL A 869 20.03 64.39 7.87
CA VAL A 869 21.02 64.08 6.84
C VAL A 869 22.24 64.99 6.95
N GLU A 870 22.04 66.30 7.12
CA GLU A 870 23.14 67.27 7.29
C GLU A 870 23.96 66.99 8.56
N ALA A 871 23.32 66.61 9.67
CA ALA A 871 24.01 66.27 10.92
C ALA A 871 24.93 65.05 10.76
N ILE A 872 24.47 64.03 10.01
CA ILE A 872 25.28 62.84 9.71
C ILE A 872 26.42 63.20 8.74
N GLU A 873 26.14 63.92 7.64
CA GLU A 873 27.16 64.30 6.64
C GLU A 873 28.26 65.21 7.23
N GLN A 874 27.91 66.18 8.10
CA GLN A 874 28.90 67.03 8.79
C GLN A 874 29.79 66.24 9.77
N SER A 875 29.26 65.18 10.38
CA SER A 875 30.02 64.33 11.29
C SER A 875 31.05 63.46 10.55
N ILE A 876 30.69 62.99 9.36
CA ILE A 876 31.58 62.23 8.47
C ILE A 876 32.70 63.14 7.95
N ILE A 877 32.41 64.39 7.57
CA ILE A 877 33.43 65.35 7.11
C ILE A 877 34.46 65.68 8.21
N LYS A 878 34.02 65.80 9.47
CA LYS A 878 34.94 66.01 10.62
C LYS A 878 35.87 64.82 10.86
N LEU A 879 35.36 63.59 10.74
CA LEU A 879 36.15 62.36 10.85
C LEU A 879 37.27 62.27 9.78
N TYR A 880 37.01 62.76 8.56
CA TYR A 880 38.03 62.82 7.50
C TYR A 880 39.04 63.97 7.64
N SER A 881 38.77 64.97 8.49
CA SER A 881 39.67 66.12 8.71
C SER A 881 40.74 65.92 9.80
N GLU A 882 40.60 64.87 10.63
CA GLU A 882 41.49 64.60 11.78
C GLU A 882 42.43 63.38 11.59
N ALA A 883 42.53 62.81 10.39
CA ALA A 883 43.45 61.70 10.12
C ALA A 883 44.92 62.19 10.01
N PRO A 884 45.88 61.69 10.83
CA PRO A 884 47.29 62.04 10.72
C PRO A 884 47.95 61.36 9.52
N ILE A 885 48.77 62.12 8.78
CA ILE A 885 49.60 61.64 7.66
C ILE A 885 50.62 60.59 8.15
N PRO A 886 50.63 59.34 7.65
CA PRO A 886 51.71 58.40 7.91
C PRO A 886 52.90 58.70 6.98
N SER A 887 54.04 58.88 7.62
CA SER A 887 55.38 59.11 7.07
C SER A 887 55.85 58.06 6.05
N GLN A 888 56.42 58.54 4.94
CA GLN A 888 57.29 57.76 4.05
C GLN A 888 58.47 57.17 4.83
N ARG A 889 58.63 55.84 4.81
CA ARG A 889 59.93 55.18 5.00
C ARG A 889 60.24 54.29 3.82
N ARG A 890 61.34 54.68 3.17
CA ARG A 890 62.04 54.17 2.00
C ARG A 890 62.30 52.66 2.01
N GLU A 891 62.16 52.08 0.83
CA GLU A 891 63.00 50.98 0.34
C GLU A 891 64.48 51.36 0.34
N SER A 892 65.37 50.48 0.79
CA SER A 892 66.57 50.02 0.04
C SER A 892 67.54 49.21 0.89
N ASN A 893 67.88 48.03 0.37
CA ASN A 893 69.17 47.33 0.40
C ASN A 893 69.77 46.88 1.75
N LEU A 894 69.65 45.58 2.05
CA LEU A 894 70.74 44.58 1.89
C LEU A 894 70.22 43.16 2.12
#